data_AF-A0A250J1S1-F1
#
_entry.id   AF-A0A250J1S1-F1
#
_cell.length_a   1.000
_cell.length_b   1.000
_cell.length_c   1.000
_cell.angle_alpha   90.00
_cell.angle_beta   90.00
_cell.angle_gamma   90.00
#
_symmetry.space_group_name_H-M   'P 1'
#
loop_
_entity.id
_entity.type
_entity.pdbx_description
1 polymer ?
#
loop_
_entity_poly.entity_id
_entity_poly.type
_entity_poly.pdbx_seq_one_letter_code
_entity_poly.pdbx_strand_id
1 'polypeptide(L)'
;MKRLLKPFCLSLLGLTLTWAQPSPAQSFEGLDVSQPKKKKKPSRKPRGKKPGATQAPSADESESDDAADSSDSSAATNSAATPAAPPAGGTATQPPAMGLDLTADTPPPTQTAPTMSFDAVDVSGKSGDRQRLDVAVSLFKNDEYDKAAMSAFEMIQDPKLAGLHMEARYVLAKALYRMGLYHSSLGEFSKILAVGPETKFFRTSLEWLFFISRKTKNESVILDELARHANQEFPDRFRSEFHYLLARYHFVRGKALDEVGRKEDADKSFNEVKRLVLLIPKTDVFYPRAKYLEGLAFFRFGNKAATASARRTDLNTLGAIDSMKEVVRVTRNTAGLDAEQVSANQKLRELAFMQLGRTHYGMQQNRYALFYFNKVERGTTQWLESMFESSWANYRVGQYEQALGNLITLSSPFFREEYFPEAMILKAVIYYENCRYRESGLILQDFERTYLPVHDQLELITKKQLDAAESYGVLADVQKKNKDGQEKGETDRILERILRLALTDQDLKKTNDSILELEGEMDLFSEKGDTFRYSELTKQLLEGLKVQRTALIEKAGMMAKGKLETELSALKQLLANGLRIKFETVTKEKEFLEEQLKAGGQVSIVKKYRYSVAVADDQLYWPYEGEYWRDELGTYQYTMTKGCVQRDTANRNVQQASGSN
;
A
#
# COMPACT_ATOMS: atom_id res chain seq x y z
N MET A 1 37.13 30.89 -30.54
CA MET A 1 37.35 29.73 -29.63
C MET A 1 36.53 29.91 -28.35
N LYS A 2 36.29 28.83 -27.59
CA LYS A 2 35.62 28.78 -26.27
C LYS A 2 34.16 29.30 -26.20
N ARG A 3 33.20 28.37 -26.15
CA ARG A 3 32.14 28.33 -25.11
C ARG A 3 31.36 27.00 -25.13
N LEU A 4 30.75 26.70 -23.99
CA LEU A 4 29.64 25.76 -23.75
C LEU A 4 29.85 24.26 -24.06
N LEU A 5 29.97 23.49 -22.98
CA LEU A 5 29.38 22.16 -22.83
C LEU A 5 28.87 22.04 -21.38
N LYS A 6 27.57 21.74 -21.20
CA LYS A 6 26.97 21.31 -19.93
C LYS A 6 26.43 19.89 -20.15
N PRO A 7 26.68 18.91 -19.27
CA PRO A 7 26.00 17.63 -19.34
C PRO A 7 24.55 17.77 -18.86
N PHE A 8 23.63 17.01 -19.47
CA PHE A 8 22.29 16.79 -18.95
C PHE A 8 22.35 15.81 -17.78
N CYS A 9 21.74 16.14 -16.65
CA CYS A 9 21.48 15.16 -15.59
C CYS A 9 20.17 14.43 -15.87
N LEU A 10 20.22 13.18 -16.32
CA LEU A 10 19.06 12.29 -16.24
C LEU A 10 18.89 11.83 -14.79
N SER A 11 17.89 12.38 -14.09
CA SER A 11 17.50 11.89 -12.76
C SER A 11 16.63 10.64 -12.89
N LEU A 12 17.27 9.47 -12.97
CA LEU A 12 16.61 8.18 -12.75
C LEU A 12 16.20 8.05 -11.26
N LEU A 13 15.06 8.64 -10.92
CA LEU A 13 14.42 8.50 -9.61
C LEU A 13 13.65 7.18 -9.54
N GLY A 14 14.35 6.10 -9.17
CA GLY A 14 13.71 4.84 -8.79
C GLY A 14 12.79 5.06 -7.58
N LEU A 15 11.48 4.85 -7.76
CA LEU A 15 10.50 4.95 -6.67
C LEU A 15 10.55 3.69 -5.80
N THR A 16 11.34 3.74 -4.74
CA THR A 16 11.39 2.73 -3.67
C THR A 16 10.08 2.74 -2.87
N LEU A 17 9.10 1.95 -3.29
CA LEU A 17 7.88 1.71 -2.53
C LEU A 17 8.14 0.77 -1.34
N THR A 18 7.73 1.17 -0.15
CA THR A 18 7.75 0.31 1.05
C THR A 18 6.49 0.54 1.91
N TRP A 19 6.58 0.36 3.23
CA TRP A 19 5.61 -0.06 4.23
C TRP A 19 4.37 0.81 4.42
N ALA A 20 3.20 0.15 4.37
CA ALA A 20 2.06 0.59 5.16
C ALA A 20 2.30 0.02 6.56
N GLN A 21 2.67 0.85 7.52
CA GLN A 21 2.81 0.41 8.91
C GLN A 21 1.43 -0.03 9.43
N PRO A 22 1.19 -1.31 9.78
CA PRO A 22 0.32 -1.59 10.91
C PRO A 22 0.86 -0.80 12.11
N SER A 23 0.00 -0.34 13.03
CA SER A 23 0.47 0.51 14.13
C SER A 23 1.65 -0.17 14.85
N PRO A 24 2.86 0.46 14.89
CA PRO A 24 4.05 -0.21 15.37
C PRO A 24 3.84 -0.68 16.81
N ALA A 25 4.20 -1.95 17.07
CA ALA A 25 3.90 -2.76 18.27
C ALA A 25 3.44 -1.92 19.47
N GLN A 26 2.12 -1.97 19.73
CA GLN A 26 1.38 -0.83 20.28
C GLN A 26 2.06 -0.31 21.54
N SER A 27 2.39 0.99 21.54
CA SER A 27 3.20 1.61 22.59
C SER A 27 2.68 1.20 23.97
N PHE A 28 3.54 0.52 24.74
CA PHE A 28 3.15 -0.13 25.99
C PHE A 28 3.06 0.90 27.15
N GLU A 29 2.18 1.88 26.95
CA GLU A 29 1.74 2.93 27.87
C GLU A 29 0.81 2.38 28.96
N GLY A 30 0.42 1.11 28.88
CA GLY A 30 -0.49 0.43 29.79
C GLY A 30 0.17 -0.42 30.87
N LEU A 31 1.50 -0.43 30.98
CA LEU A 31 2.25 -0.96 32.12
C LEU A 31 2.90 0.23 32.83
N ASP A 32 2.25 0.74 33.87
CA ASP A 32 2.83 1.77 34.75
C ASP A 32 3.85 1.11 35.71
N VAL A 33 4.88 0.49 35.12
CA VAL A 33 6.04 -0.08 35.81
C VAL A 33 6.87 1.10 36.29
N SER A 34 6.42 1.64 37.41
CA SER A 34 7.02 2.79 38.07
C SER A 34 8.52 2.52 38.29
N GLN A 35 9.38 3.28 37.62
CA GLN A 35 10.80 3.23 37.95
C GLN A 35 10.95 3.58 39.43
N PRO A 36 11.63 2.76 40.24
CA PRO A 36 11.67 2.97 41.68
C PRO A 36 12.34 4.32 41.98
N LYS A 37 11.53 5.29 42.41
CA LYS A 37 11.99 6.65 42.76
C LYS A 37 13.19 6.52 43.70
N LYS A 38 14.37 6.94 43.23
CA LYS A 38 15.64 6.82 43.98
C LYS A 38 15.52 7.50 45.34
N LYS A 39 15.22 6.73 46.38
CA LYS A 39 15.20 7.19 47.78
C LYS A 39 16.60 7.67 48.13
N LYS A 40 16.80 8.99 48.19
CA LYS A 40 18.06 9.59 48.68
C LYS A 40 18.30 9.06 50.11
N LYS A 41 19.42 8.36 50.32
CA LYS A 41 19.84 7.94 51.66
C LYS A 41 20.05 9.20 52.53
N PRO A 42 19.56 9.24 53.77
CA PRO A 42 19.84 10.35 54.68
C PRO A 42 21.30 10.28 55.15
N SER A 43 22.09 11.31 54.88
CA SER A 43 23.45 11.44 55.41
C SER A 43 23.41 11.99 56.85
N ARG A 44 24.19 11.37 57.74
CA ARG A 44 24.37 11.85 59.13
C ARG A 44 25.14 13.17 59.15
N LYS A 45 24.68 14.14 59.95
CA LYS A 45 25.44 15.35 60.31
C LYS A 45 26.31 15.12 61.57
N PRO A 46 27.57 15.57 61.58
CA PRO A 46 28.29 15.99 62.80
C PRO A 46 27.91 17.44 63.23
N ARG A 47 28.47 17.94 64.35
CA ARG A 47 28.14 19.25 64.98
C ARG A 47 29.31 20.24 64.91
N GLY A 48 28.99 21.55 64.82
CA GLY A 48 29.91 22.69 65.04
C GLY A 48 30.67 23.16 63.78
N LYS A 49 31.12 24.42 63.67
CA LYS A 49 31.06 25.59 64.58
C LYS A 49 30.69 26.90 63.80
N LYS A 50 30.93 28.10 64.38
CA LYS A 50 30.36 29.42 63.99
C LYS A 50 31.38 30.33 63.18
N PRO A 51 31.18 31.64 62.87
CA PRO A 51 31.12 32.11 61.46
C PRO A 51 32.02 33.32 61.04
N GLY A 52 31.92 33.76 59.77
CA GLY A 52 32.31 35.06 59.17
C GLY A 52 31.50 35.27 57.85
N ALA A 53 31.06 36.46 57.40
CA ALA A 53 31.74 37.77 57.14
C ALA A 53 32.56 37.75 55.81
N THR A 54 32.40 38.65 54.81
CA THR A 54 31.53 39.85 54.56
C THR A 54 31.49 40.20 53.04
N GLN A 55 30.62 41.13 52.59
CA GLN A 55 30.66 41.91 51.30
C GLN A 55 30.47 41.09 49.96
N ALA A 56 29.71 41.45 48.90
CA ALA A 56 29.13 42.69 48.32
C ALA A 56 30.12 43.60 47.55
N PRO A 57 29.73 44.37 46.50
CA PRO A 57 28.54 44.36 45.61
C PRO A 57 28.85 44.55 44.08
N SER A 58 27.81 44.75 43.23
CA SER A 58 27.83 45.36 41.86
C SER A 58 28.69 44.65 40.76
N ALA A 59 28.51 44.83 39.45
CA ALA A 59 27.71 45.79 38.66
C ALA A 59 27.22 45.19 37.30
N ASP A 60 26.44 45.84 36.40
CA ASP A 60 25.16 46.59 36.46
C ASP A 60 24.66 46.83 34.98
N GLU A 61 23.74 47.80 34.75
CA GLU A 61 23.26 48.56 33.53
C GLU A 61 23.91 48.40 32.11
N SER A 62 23.26 48.66 30.96
CA SER A 62 21.87 49.10 30.59
C SER A 62 21.55 48.96 29.06
N GLU A 63 20.27 49.22 28.69
CA GLU A 63 19.64 49.92 27.53
C GLU A 63 20.54 50.57 26.42
N SER A 64 20.16 50.94 25.17
CA SER A 64 18.94 50.94 24.29
C SER A 64 19.32 51.57 22.90
N ASP A 65 18.56 51.69 21.78
CA ASP A 65 17.51 50.92 21.03
C ASP A 65 17.31 51.63 19.63
N ASP A 66 16.08 51.69 19.08
CA ASP A 66 15.54 52.54 17.96
C ASP A 66 15.91 52.32 16.45
N ALA A 67 14.95 51.70 15.73
CA ALA A 67 14.07 52.24 14.66
C ALA A 67 14.52 53.15 13.45
N ALA A 68 14.06 52.73 12.25
CA ALA A 68 13.61 53.53 11.06
C ALA A 68 14.64 54.41 10.27
N ASP A 69 14.43 54.92 9.04
CA ASP A 69 13.40 54.81 7.96
C ASP A 69 14.03 55.15 6.56
N SER A 70 13.26 55.05 5.45
CA SER A 70 13.43 55.74 4.14
C SER A 70 14.63 55.35 3.21
N SER A 71 14.69 55.64 1.88
CA SER A 71 13.69 55.83 0.78
C SER A 71 14.38 55.98 -0.61
N ASP A 72 13.67 55.64 -1.71
CA ASP A 72 13.84 56.17 -3.10
C ASP A 72 15.16 55.93 -3.91
N SER A 73 15.26 56.07 -5.26
CA SER A 73 14.29 56.28 -6.37
C SER A 73 14.88 55.96 -7.78
N SER A 74 14.00 55.93 -8.81
CA SER A 74 14.25 56.20 -10.28
C SER A 74 14.95 55.15 -11.18
N ALA A 75 15.07 55.32 -12.53
CA ALA A 75 14.08 55.34 -13.66
C ALA A 75 14.88 55.22 -15.01
N ALA A 76 14.41 55.26 -16.29
CA ALA A 76 13.11 55.34 -17.00
C ALA A 76 13.24 54.90 -18.51
N THR A 77 12.11 54.67 -19.23
CA THR A 77 11.92 54.80 -20.73
C THR A 77 12.70 53.87 -21.71
N ASN A 78 12.32 53.58 -22.97
CA ASN A 78 11.24 53.96 -23.94
C ASN A 78 10.76 52.69 -24.73
N SER A 79 9.54 52.49 -25.29
CA SER A 79 8.69 53.22 -26.29
C SER A 79 9.22 53.15 -27.74
N ALA A 80 8.49 52.83 -28.84
CA ALA A 80 7.14 52.26 -29.18
C ALA A 80 7.21 51.77 -30.68
N ALA A 81 6.20 51.42 -31.54
CA ALA A 81 4.72 51.39 -31.62
C ALA A 81 4.23 50.46 -32.81
N THR A 82 2.91 50.36 -33.08
CA THR A 82 2.23 49.72 -34.27
C THR A 82 1.84 50.76 -35.37
N PRO A 83 1.46 50.46 -36.66
CA PRO A 83 0.23 49.71 -37.06
C PRO A 83 0.13 49.03 -38.49
N ALA A 84 -0.97 48.26 -38.71
CA ALA A 84 -1.79 48.06 -39.95
C ALA A 84 -1.25 47.52 -41.31
N ALA A 85 -2.19 47.13 -42.21
CA ALA A 85 -2.07 46.53 -43.57
C ALA A 85 -3.16 47.18 -44.52
N PRO A 86 -3.54 46.72 -45.76
CA PRO A 86 -3.14 45.61 -46.68
C PRO A 86 -2.77 46.19 -48.11
N PRO A 87 -3.25 45.82 -49.34
CA PRO A 87 -3.88 44.61 -49.94
C PRO A 87 -3.48 44.18 -51.41
N ALA A 88 -4.05 43.05 -51.89
CA ALA A 88 -4.55 42.71 -53.27
C ALA A 88 -3.65 42.37 -54.51
N GLY A 89 -4.08 41.31 -55.25
CA GLY A 89 -3.79 40.99 -56.68
C GLY A 89 -2.58 40.08 -56.99
N GLY A 90 -2.55 39.20 -58.02
CA GLY A 90 -3.60 38.68 -58.92
C GLY A 90 -3.07 37.83 -60.13
N THR A 91 -3.72 36.69 -60.43
CA THR A 91 -3.78 35.90 -61.71
C THR A 91 -2.53 35.42 -62.51
N ALA A 92 -2.47 34.08 -62.75
CA ALA A 92 -2.14 33.35 -64.02
C ALA A 92 -0.76 33.57 -64.74
N THR A 93 -0.24 32.73 -65.67
CA THR A 93 -0.74 31.55 -66.43
C THR A 93 0.42 30.62 -66.87
N GLN A 94 0.14 29.37 -67.24
CA GLN A 94 0.98 28.47 -68.09
C GLN A 94 0.52 28.57 -69.58
N PRO A 95 1.28 28.17 -70.64
CA PRO A 95 1.96 26.87 -70.79
C PRO A 95 3.31 26.86 -71.58
N PRO A 96 3.99 25.69 -71.71
CA PRO A 96 5.11 25.48 -72.65
C PRO A 96 4.63 25.12 -74.07
N ALA A 97 5.51 25.31 -75.07
CA ALA A 97 5.27 24.93 -76.48
C ALA A 97 5.96 23.59 -76.84
N MET A 98 5.43 22.90 -77.85
CA MET A 98 6.00 21.64 -78.37
C MET A 98 7.08 21.88 -79.44
N GLY A 99 8.04 20.95 -79.52
CA GLY A 99 8.92 20.75 -80.67
C GLY A 99 8.99 19.26 -81.00
N LEU A 100 8.71 18.89 -82.25
CA LEU A 100 8.63 17.52 -82.75
C LEU A 100 9.58 17.37 -83.94
N ASP A 101 10.32 16.26 -84.03
CA ASP A 101 11.11 15.90 -85.20
C ASP A 101 11.07 14.37 -85.44
N LEU A 102 11.11 13.93 -86.70
CA LEU A 102 10.69 12.59 -87.14
C LEU A 102 11.34 12.13 -88.48
N THR A 103 12.37 11.28 -88.42
CA THR A 103 12.86 10.40 -89.52
C THR A 103 13.50 9.14 -88.90
N ALA A 104 12.98 7.92 -89.13
CA ALA A 104 13.36 6.95 -90.20
C ALA A 104 14.77 6.30 -89.97
N ASP A 105 15.05 4.98 -90.09
CA ASP A 105 14.38 3.82 -90.75
C ASP A 105 14.55 2.47 -89.97
N THR A 106 14.19 1.31 -90.56
CA THR A 106 14.21 -0.09 -90.02
C THR A 106 14.34 -1.14 -91.16
N PRO A 107 14.36 -2.51 -91.00
CA PRO A 107 14.43 -3.41 -89.82
C PRO A 107 15.55 -4.54 -89.91
N PRO A 108 15.31 -5.88 -89.75
CA PRO A 108 15.66 -6.77 -88.61
C PRO A 108 16.67 -7.90 -88.98
N PRO A 109 16.88 -9.05 -88.24
CA PRO A 109 16.34 -9.60 -86.96
C PRO A 109 17.48 -10.00 -85.94
N THR A 110 17.37 -10.78 -84.84
CA THR A 110 16.44 -11.84 -84.33
C THR A 110 16.43 -11.93 -82.78
N GLN A 111 15.30 -12.37 -82.17
CA GLN A 111 15.19 -13.14 -80.89
C GLN A 111 15.69 -12.49 -79.57
N THR A 112 15.14 -12.72 -78.37
CA THR A 112 13.89 -13.39 -77.89
C THR A 112 13.19 -12.50 -76.84
N ALA A 113 11.92 -12.77 -76.52
CA ALA A 113 11.19 -12.06 -75.46
C ALA A 113 11.18 -12.83 -74.13
N PRO A 114 11.38 -12.16 -72.98
CA PRO A 114 10.88 -12.60 -71.68
C PRO A 114 9.51 -11.98 -71.37
N THR A 115 8.66 -12.74 -70.69
CA THR A 115 7.31 -12.39 -70.25
C THR A 115 7.21 -11.06 -69.51
N MET A 116 6.28 -10.19 -69.93
CA MET A 116 5.75 -9.12 -69.09
C MET A 116 4.99 -9.74 -67.91
N SER A 117 5.47 -9.52 -66.68
CA SER A 117 4.64 -9.72 -65.49
C SER A 117 3.54 -8.66 -65.48
N PHE A 118 2.28 -9.07 -65.37
CA PHE A 118 1.19 -8.13 -65.10
C PHE A 118 1.37 -7.57 -63.68
N ASP A 119 1.86 -6.33 -63.57
CA ASP A 119 1.63 -5.53 -62.38
C ASP A 119 0.12 -5.39 -62.20
N ALA A 120 -0.39 -5.86 -61.06
CA ALA A 120 -1.80 -5.82 -60.75
C ALA A 120 -2.21 -4.37 -60.45
N VAL A 121 -2.82 -3.70 -61.44
CA VAL A 121 -3.36 -2.35 -61.31
C VAL A 121 -4.42 -2.34 -60.19
N ASP A 122 -4.07 -1.77 -59.05
CA ASP A 122 -4.97 -1.73 -57.89
C ASP A 122 -6.18 -0.82 -58.15
N VAL A 123 -7.36 -1.42 -58.15
CA VAL A 123 -8.64 -0.72 -58.31
C VAL A 123 -9.08 -0.02 -57.01
N SER A 124 -8.38 -0.20 -55.88
CA SER A 124 -8.71 0.45 -54.60
C SER A 124 -8.25 1.90 -54.46
N GLY A 125 -7.33 2.37 -55.33
CA GLY A 125 -6.81 3.74 -55.31
C GLY A 125 -5.94 4.09 -54.09
N LYS A 126 -5.47 3.07 -53.35
CA LYS A 126 -4.58 3.21 -52.19
C LYS A 126 -3.14 2.87 -52.58
N SER A 127 -2.16 3.36 -51.83
CA SER A 127 -0.79 2.81 -51.95
C SER A 127 -0.76 1.35 -51.45
N GLY A 128 0.09 0.52 -52.05
CA GLY A 128 0.28 -0.88 -51.60
C GLY A 128 0.69 -1.00 -50.13
N ASP A 129 1.41 0.01 -49.61
CA ASP A 129 1.75 0.15 -48.20
C ASP A 129 0.50 0.22 -47.31
N ARG A 130 -0.53 0.93 -47.75
CA ARG A 130 -1.82 1.02 -47.06
C ARG A 130 -2.63 -0.27 -47.17
N GLN A 131 -2.51 -1.00 -48.28
CA GLN A 131 -3.12 -2.33 -48.41
C GLN A 131 -2.57 -3.32 -47.36
N ARG A 132 -1.25 -3.34 -47.13
CA ARG A 132 -0.61 -4.19 -46.09
C ARG A 132 -1.20 -3.91 -44.70
N LEU A 133 -1.41 -2.64 -44.37
CA LEU A 133 -2.01 -2.22 -43.11
C LEU A 133 -3.48 -2.64 -43.02
N ASP A 134 -4.23 -2.51 -44.11
CA ASP A 134 -5.64 -2.92 -44.19
C ASP A 134 -5.79 -4.45 -44.07
N VAL A 135 -4.78 -5.24 -44.48
CA VAL A 135 -4.69 -6.69 -44.22
C VAL A 135 -4.42 -6.99 -42.73
N ALA A 136 -3.47 -6.31 -42.08
CA ALA A 136 -3.28 -6.46 -40.63
C ALA A 136 -4.56 -6.08 -39.84
N VAL A 137 -5.31 -5.08 -40.31
CA VAL A 137 -6.61 -4.68 -39.76
C VAL A 137 -7.73 -5.69 -40.08
N SER A 138 -7.71 -6.39 -41.22
CA SER A 138 -8.70 -7.43 -41.52
C SER A 138 -8.46 -8.70 -40.69
N LEU A 139 -7.22 -9.14 -40.53
CA LEU A 139 -6.84 -10.23 -39.62
C LEU A 139 -7.33 -9.95 -38.19
N PHE A 140 -7.14 -8.72 -37.68
CA PHE A 140 -7.65 -8.30 -36.36
C PHE A 140 -9.19 -8.33 -36.27
N LYS A 141 -9.91 -8.11 -37.38
CA LYS A 141 -11.39 -8.19 -37.43
C LYS A 141 -11.92 -9.62 -37.56
N ASN A 142 -11.09 -10.55 -38.02
CA ASN A 142 -11.41 -11.97 -38.15
C ASN A 142 -11.10 -12.78 -36.86
N ASP A 143 -10.77 -12.10 -35.75
CA ASP A 143 -10.23 -12.69 -34.52
C ASP A 143 -8.87 -13.43 -34.69
N GLU A 144 -8.20 -13.27 -35.84
CA GLU A 144 -6.86 -13.82 -36.14
C GLU A 144 -5.74 -12.95 -35.51
N TYR A 145 -5.82 -12.77 -34.19
CA TYR A 145 -5.02 -11.81 -33.43
C TYR A 145 -3.51 -12.08 -33.48
N ASP A 146 -3.09 -13.33 -33.54
CA ASP A 146 -1.68 -13.73 -33.65
C ASP A 146 -1.07 -13.28 -34.99
N LYS A 147 -1.77 -13.54 -36.10
CA LYS A 147 -1.38 -13.11 -37.45
C LYS A 147 -1.45 -11.59 -37.60
N ALA A 148 -2.48 -10.96 -37.04
CA ALA A 148 -2.61 -9.51 -37.00
C ALA A 148 -1.44 -8.85 -36.25
N ALA A 149 -1.02 -9.42 -35.12
CA ALA A 149 0.13 -8.94 -34.35
C ALA A 149 1.44 -9.10 -35.13
N MET A 150 1.70 -10.27 -35.73
CA MET A 150 2.92 -10.51 -36.54
C MET A 150 2.98 -9.58 -37.76
N SER A 151 1.90 -9.47 -38.55
CA SER A 151 1.85 -8.61 -39.73
C SER A 151 2.00 -7.12 -39.35
N ALA A 152 1.37 -6.67 -38.27
CA ALA A 152 1.55 -5.32 -37.76
C ALA A 152 2.99 -5.07 -37.24
N PHE A 153 3.65 -6.08 -36.67
CA PHE A 153 5.04 -5.98 -36.23
C PHE A 153 6.02 -5.87 -37.41
N GLU A 154 5.87 -6.69 -38.45
CA GLU A 154 6.67 -6.61 -39.68
C GLU A 154 6.61 -5.20 -40.30
N MET A 155 5.42 -4.58 -40.32
CA MET A 155 5.23 -3.21 -40.79
C MET A 155 5.94 -2.15 -39.94
N ILE A 156 6.20 -2.41 -38.65
CA ILE A 156 6.96 -1.51 -37.75
C ILE A 156 8.47 -1.65 -37.99
N GLN A 157 8.94 -2.81 -38.45
CA GLN A 157 10.36 -3.06 -38.71
C GLN A 157 10.83 -2.53 -40.07
N ASP A 158 9.96 -2.47 -41.10
CA ASP A 158 10.32 -1.89 -42.41
C ASP A 158 10.46 -0.35 -42.33
N PRO A 159 11.66 0.24 -42.50
CA PRO A 159 11.85 1.69 -42.40
C PRO A 159 11.11 2.49 -43.48
N LYS A 160 10.75 1.86 -44.61
CA LYS A 160 9.99 2.52 -45.69
C LYS A 160 8.56 2.85 -45.25
N LEU A 161 8.02 2.09 -44.30
CA LEU A 161 6.65 2.21 -43.80
C LEU A 161 6.52 3.19 -42.62
N ALA A 162 7.52 4.05 -42.37
CA ALA A 162 7.58 4.96 -41.23
C ALA A 162 6.29 5.79 -41.00
N GLY A 163 5.63 6.26 -42.06
CA GLY A 163 4.36 7.00 -41.97
C GLY A 163 3.16 6.16 -41.48
N LEU A 164 3.27 4.83 -41.51
CA LEU A 164 2.26 3.87 -41.05
C LEU A 164 2.63 3.17 -39.74
N HIS A 165 3.89 3.25 -39.27
CA HIS A 165 4.38 2.62 -38.05
C HIS A 165 3.48 2.84 -36.82
N MET A 166 2.90 4.03 -36.67
CA MET A 166 2.00 4.36 -35.57
C MET A 166 0.66 3.63 -35.64
N GLU A 167 0.10 3.44 -36.83
CA GLU A 167 -1.17 2.72 -37.00
C GLU A 167 -0.94 1.21 -36.89
N ALA A 168 0.18 0.71 -37.41
CA ALA A 168 0.63 -0.66 -37.19
C ALA A 168 0.85 -0.94 -35.69
N ARG A 169 1.58 -0.08 -34.95
CA ARG A 169 1.77 -0.24 -33.50
C ARG A 169 0.46 -0.20 -32.72
N TYR A 170 -0.48 0.65 -33.13
CA TYR A 170 -1.82 0.69 -32.54
C TYR A 170 -2.63 -0.59 -32.82
N VAL A 171 -2.49 -1.22 -33.99
CA VAL A 171 -3.07 -2.54 -34.29
C VAL A 171 -2.43 -3.64 -33.43
N LEU A 172 -1.10 -3.68 -33.37
CA LEU A 172 -0.33 -4.62 -32.55
C LEU A 172 -0.73 -4.56 -31.07
N ALA A 173 -0.75 -3.37 -30.47
CA ALA A 173 -1.09 -3.19 -29.05
C ALA A 173 -2.49 -3.74 -28.70
N LYS A 174 -3.48 -3.53 -29.59
CA LYS A 174 -4.84 -4.09 -29.45
C LYS A 174 -4.88 -5.62 -29.65
N ALA A 175 -4.10 -6.15 -30.59
CA ALA A 175 -4.02 -7.59 -30.83
C ALA A 175 -3.49 -8.32 -29.58
N LEU A 176 -2.40 -7.81 -29.00
CA LEU A 176 -1.83 -8.32 -27.74
C LEU A 176 -2.85 -8.28 -26.58
N TYR A 177 -3.60 -7.19 -26.43
CA TYR A 177 -4.69 -7.10 -25.44
C TYR A 177 -5.75 -8.20 -25.65
N ARG A 178 -6.15 -8.46 -26.89
CA ARG A 178 -7.15 -9.49 -27.25
C ARG A 178 -6.63 -10.91 -27.03
N MET A 179 -5.32 -11.13 -27.14
CA MET A 179 -4.66 -12.39 -26.81
C MET A 179 -4.46 -12.61 -25.29
N GLY A 180 -4.85 -11.64 -24.45
CA GLY A 180 -4.64 -11.67 -23.00
C GLY A 180 -3.24 -11.26 -22.54
N LEU A 181 -2.41 -10.73 -23.45
CA LEU A 181 -1.02 -10.33 -23.20
C LEU A 181 -0.99 -8.87 -22.74
N TYR A 182 -1.46 -8.61 -21.52
CA TYR A 182 -1.72 -7.26 -21.02
C TYR A 182 -0.46 -6.44 -20.73
N HIS A 183 0.63 -7.05 -20.26
CA HIS A 183 1.91 -6.37 -20.00
C HIS A 183 2.64 -6.05 -21.30
N SER A 184 2.60 -6.97 -22.28
CA SER A 184 3.06 -6.74 -23.66
C SER A 184 2.26 -5.63 -24.35
N SER A 185 0.93 -5.65 -24.20
CA SER A 185 0.03 -4.62 -24.75
C SER A 185 0.31 -3.24 -24.16
N LEU A 186 0.48 -3.15 -22.83
CA LEU A 186 0.86 -1.91 -22.15
C LEU A 186 2.19 -1.36 -22.69
N GLY A 187 3.20 -2.23 -22.85
CA GLY A 187 4.50 -1.86 -23.40
C GLY A 187 4.43 -1.24 -24.80
N GLU A 188 3.47 -1.65 -25.65
CA GLU A 188 3.24 -1.02 -26.96
C GLU A 188 2.42 0.27 -26.88
N PHE A 189 1.41 0.37 -26.01
CA PHE A 189 0.69 1.63 -25.79
C PHE A 189 1.60 2.71 -25.17
N SER A 190 2.45 2.38 -24.21
CA SER A 190 3.48 3.28 -23.67
C SER A 190 4.41 3.84 -24.76
N LYS A 191 4.77 3.04 -25.77
CA LYS A 191 5.59 3.50 -26.92
C LYS A 191 4.86 4.47 -27.83
N ILE A 192 3.53 4.37 -27.95
CA ILE A 192 2.70 5.36 -28.68
C ILE A 192 2.61 6.65 -27.85
N LEU A 193 2.31 6.53 -26.56
CA LEU A 193 2.18 7.67 -25.64
C LEU A 193 3.49 8.45 -25.47
N ALA A 194 4.64 7.77 -25.51
CA ALA A 194 5.96 8.41 -25.42
C ALA A 194 6.28 9.40 -26.57
N VAL A 195 5.55 9.34 -27.69
CA VAL A 195 5.70 10.31 -28.81
C VAL A 195 4.76 11.51 -28.67
N GLY A 196 3.76 11.45 -27.78
CA GLY A 196 2.99 12.61 -27.36
C GLY A 196 1.72 12.93 -28.17
N PRO A 197 1.07 14.07 -27.85
CA PRO A 197 -0.31 14.37 -28.24
C PRO A 197 -0.54 14.65 -29.73
N GLU A 198 0.51 14.99 -30.48
CA GLU A 198 0.46 15.18 -31.94
C GLU A 198 0.06 13.90 -32.69
N THR A 199 0.19 12.72 -32.06
CA THR A 199 -0.17 11.45 -32.69
C THR A 199 -1.69 11.22 -32.64
N LYS A 200 -2.29 10.88 -33.78
CA LYS A 200 -3.74 10.60 -33.91
C LYS A 200 -4.27 9.45 -33.02
N PHE A 201 -3.37 8.69 -32.38
CA PHE A 201 -3.71 7.60 -31.45
C PHE A 201 -3.49 7.95 -29.97
N PHE A 202 -2.93 9.13 -29.64
CA PHE A 202 -2.56 9.48 -28.26
C PHE A 202 -3.74 9.38 -27.29
N ARG A 203 -4.83 10.12 -27.57
CA ARG A 203 -6.05 10.13 -26.74
C ARG A 203 -6.63 8.73 -26.56
N THR A 204 -6.72 7.92 -27.62
CA THR A 204 -7.26 6.55 -27.50
C THR A 204 -6.29 5.59 -26.81
N SER A 205 -4.99 5.80 -26.91
CA SER A 205 -3.98 5.02 -26.16
C SER A 205 -4.04 5.31 -24.66
N LEU A 206 -4.44 6.52 -24.24
CA LEU A 206 -4.76 6.81 -22.84
C LEU A 206 -5.99 6.02 -22.37
N GLU A 207 -7.02 5.84 -23.22
CA GLU A 207 -8.19 5.01 -22.88
C GLU A 207 -7.80 3.54 -22.64
N TRP A 208 -6.84 3.01 -23.40
CA TRP A 208 -6.33 1.65 -23.24
C TRP A 208 -5.62 1.40 -21.90
N LEU A 209 -5.05 2.42 -21.25
CA LEU A 209 -4.49 2.27 -19.90
C LEU A 209 -5.57 1.82 -18.90
N PHE A 210 -6.78 2.37 -18.98
CA PHE A 210 -7.90 1.97 -18.10
C PHE A 210 -8.43 0.57 -18.43
N PHE A 211 -8.49 0.21 -19.72
CA PHE A 211 -8.87 -1.15 -20.12
C PHE A 211 -7.87 -2.20 -19.62
N ILE A 212 -6.57 -1.90 -19.62
CA ILE A 212 -5.51 -2.75 -19.05
C ILE A 212 -5.59 -2.79 -17.52
N SER A 213 -5.75 -1.64 -16.86
CA SER A 213 -5.85 -1.52 -15.39
C SER A 213 -7.01 -2.30 -14.77
N ARG A 214 -8.04 -2.62 -15.55
CA ARG A 214 -9.21 -3.44 -15.15
C ARG A 214 -9.02 -4.93 -15.49
N LYS A 215 -7.85 -5.32 -15.99
CA LYS A 215 -7.50 -6.69 -16.38
C LYS A 215 -6.26 -7.24 -15.68
N THR A 216 -5.28 -6.39 -15.35
CA THR A 216 -4.17 -6.80 -14.49
C THR A 216 -4.66 -7.00 -13.05
N LYS A 217 -4.10 -7.98 -12.34
CA LYS A 217 -4.34 -8.20 -10.89
C LYS A 217 -3.97 -6.99 -10.03
N ASN A 218 -3.12 -6.12 -10.55
CA ASN A 218 -2.63 -4.94 -9.86
C ASN A 218 -2.71 -3.70 -10.77
N GLU A 219 -3.65 -2.81 -10.43
CA GLU A 219 -3.77 -1.47 -11.01
C GLU A 219 -2.48 -0.61 -10.88
N SER A 220 -1.46 -1.00 -10.08
CA SER A 220 -0.26 -0.17 -9.91
C SER A 220 0.63 -0.12 -11.15
N VAL A 221 0.51 -1.11 -12.04
CA VAL A 221 1.38 -1.29 -13.22
C VAL A 221 1.24 -0.12 -14.20
N ILE A 222 0.06 0.49 -14.30
CA ILE A 222 -0.18 1.64 -15.19
C ILE A 222 0.10 3.01 -14.55
N LEU A 223 0.30 3.09 -13.22
CA LEU A 223 0.31 4.37 -12.50
C LEU A 223 1.46 5.29 -12.92
N ASP A 224 2.64 4.73 -13.15
CA ASP A 224 3.81 5.50 -13.56
C ASP A 224 3.68 6.04 -15.00
N GLU A 225 2.87 5.40 -15.85
CA GLU A 225 2.51 5.91 -17.18
C GLU A 225 1.45 7.00 -17.05
N LEU A 226 0.39 6.76 -16.28
CA LEU A 226 -0.69 7.72 -16.05
C LEU A 226 -0.17 9.03 -15.44
N ALA A 227 0.78 8.96 -14.51
CA ALA A 227 1.43 10.11 -13.91
C ALA A 227 2.30 10.92 -14.90
N ARG A 228 2.94 10.26 -15.87
CA ARG A 228 3.74 10.93 -16.92
C ARG A 228 2.87 11.78 -17.85
N HIS A 229 1.62 11.38 -18.08
CA HIS A 229 0.66 12.11 -18.93
C HIS A 229 -0.37 12.94 -18.14
N ALA A 230 -0.17 13.15 -16.85
CA ALA A 230 -1.16 13.78 -15.96
C ALA A 230 -1.56 15.24 -16.34
N ASN A 231 -0.75 15.92 -17.16
CA ASN A 231 -1.04 17.28 -17.66
C ASN A 231 -1.86 17.29 -18.97
N GLN A 232 -2.29 16.12 -19.48
CA GLN A 232 -3.00 15.98 -20.75
C GLN A 232 -4.53 15.94 -20.56
N GLU A 233 -5.27 16.20 -21.63
CA GLU A 233 -6.73 16.10 -21.62
C GLU A 233 -7.21 14.63 -21.65
N PHE A 234 -7.74 14.15 -20.53
CA PHE A 234 -8.43 12.86 -20.47
C PHE A 234 -9.91 12.98 -20.87
N PRO A 235 -10.46 12.01 -21.64
CA PRO A 235 -11.87 12.00 -22.04
C PRO A 235 -12.82 12.00 -20.83
N ASP A 236 -13.95 12.70 -20.94
CA ASP A 236 -14.89 12.92 -19.82
C ASP A 236 -15.27 11.64 -19.08
N ARG A 237 -15.53 10.56 -19.83
CA ARG A 237 -15.92 9.24 -19.32
C ARG A 237 -14.91 8.62 -18.33
N PHE A 238 -13.62 8.92 -18.48
CA PHE A 238 -12.55 8.35 -17.66
C PHE A 238 -12.01 9.36 -16.63
N ARG A 239 -12.52 10.60 -16.58
CA ARG A 239 -11.96 11.67 -15.73
C ARG A 239 -11.94 11.33 -14.24
N SER A 240 -13.02 10.73 -13.71
CA SER A 240 -13.10 10.32 -12.30
C SER A 240 -12.14 9.18 -11.96
N GLU A 241 -11.99 8.21 -12.86
CA GLU A 241 -11.08 7.07 -12.73
C GLU A 241 -9.62 7.52 -12.81
N PHE A 242 -9.31 8.45 -13.75
CA PHE A 242 -8.03 9.15 -13.84
C PHE A 242 -7.68 9.88 -12.54
N HIS A 243 -8.57 10.73 -12.02
CA HIS A 243 -8.34 11.45 -10.77
C HIS A 243 -8.15 10.50 -9.58
N TYR A 244 -8.89 9.38 -9.51
CA TYR A 244 -8.73 8.36 -8.48
C TYR A 244 -7.37 7.65 -8.58
N LEU A 245 -6.98 7.19 -9.77
CA LEU A 245 -5.72 6.49 -10.00
C LEU A 245 -4.52 7.42 -9.79
N LEU A 246 -4.60 8.68 -10.23
CA LEU A 246 -3.58 9.68 -9.98
C LEU A 246 -3.48 10.01 -8.47
N ALA A 247 -4.61 10.11 -7.76
CA ALA A 247 -4.60 10.24 -6.29
C ALA A 247 -3.96 9.01 -5.62
N ARG A 248 -4.19 7.81 -6.14
CA ARG A 248 -3.56 6.56 -5.67
C ARG A 248 -2.05 6.55 -5.96
N TYR A 249 -1.59 7.04 -7.12
CA TYR A 249 -0.17 7.28 -7.41
C TYR A 249 0.46 8.25 -6.39
N HIS A 250 -0.16 9.41 -6.17
CA HIS A 250 0.33 10.40 -5.21
C HIS A 250 0.33 9.88 -3.76
N PHE A 251 -0.62 9.03 -3.38
CA PHE A 251 -0.65 8.36 -2.08
C PHE A 251 0.52 7.39 -1.91
N VAL A 252 0.74 6.51 -2.90
CA VAL A 252 1.83 5.53 -2.94
C VAL A 252 3.20 6.21 -2.96
N ARG A 253 3.34 7.29 -3.73
CA ARG A 253 4.55 8.12 -3.76
C ARG A 253 4.79 8.87 -2.45
N GLY A 254 3.75 9.42 -1.83
CA GLY A 254 3.85 10.11 -0.55
C GLY A 254 4.31 9.19 0.58
N LYS A 255 3.75 7.97 0.62
CA LYS A 255 4.12 6.86 1.50
C LYS A 255 5.61 6.53 1.37
N ALA A 256 6.08 6.20 0.16
CA ALA A 256 7.49 5.94 -0.13
C ALA A 256 8.44 7.06 0.32
N LEU A 257 8.02 8.32 0.18
CA LEU A 257 8.83 9.49 0.55
C LEU A 257 8.92 9.69 2.08
N ASP A 258 7.90 9.32 2.86
CA ASP A 258 7.97 9.39 4.34
C ASP A 258 9.02 8.45 4.92
N GLU A 259 9.17 7.26 4.33
CA GLU A 259 10.06 6.19 4.80
C GLU A 259 11.53 6.52 4.52
N VAL A 260 11.83 7.06 3.34
CA VAL A 260 13.15 7.62 2.99
C VAL A 260 13.39 8.98 3.69
N GLY A 261 12.51 9.37 4.63
CA GLY A 261 12.65 10.57 5.47
C GLY A 261 12.35 11.90 4.76
N ARG A 262 11.95 11.89 3.49
CA ARG A 262 11.64 13.06 2.64
C ARG A 262 10.25 13.62 2.93
N LYS A 263 9.99 13.92 4.21
CA LYS A 263 8.68 14.30 4.76
C LYS A 263 8.03 15.50 4.07
N GLU A 264 8.80 16.46 3.56
CA GLU A 264 8.26 17.59 2.79
C GLU A 264 7.71 17.19 1.42
N ASP A 265 8.37 16.27 0.71
CA ASP A 265 7.90 15.77 -0.59
C ASP A 265 6.76 14.78 -0.42
N ALA A 266 6.74 14.05 0.71
CA ALA A 266 5.57 13.31 1.18
C ALA A 266 4.39 14.25 1.45
N ASP A 267 4.58 15.34 2.21
CA ASP A 267 3.54 16.34 2.50
C ASP A 267 2.96 16.97 1.21
N LYS A 268 3.81 17.31 0.22
CA LYS A 268 3.37 17.76 -1.12
C LYS A 268 2.51 16.68 -1.80
N SER A 269 2.95 15.43 -1.78
CA SER A 269 2.25 14.31 -2.43
C SER A 269 0.90 14.01 -1.78
N PHE A 270 0.81 13.94 -0.45
CA PHE A 270 -0.46 13.72 0.27
C PHE A 270 -1.44 14.89 0.17
N ASN A 271 -0.96 16.13 -0.03
CA ASN A 271 -1.87 17.25 -0.32
C ASN A 271 -2.43 17.19 -1.75
N GLU A 272 -1.68 16.67 -2.74
CA GLU A 272 -2.22 16.43 -4.08
C GLU A 272 -3.29 15.31 -4.08
N VAL A 273 -3.15 14.27 -3.25
CA VAL A 273 -4.23 13.28 -3.00
C VAL A 273 -5.52 14.00 -2.59
N LYS A 274 -5.45 14.87 -1.57
CA LYS A 274 -6.61 15.64 -1.08
C LYS A 274 -7.21 16.53 -2.16
N ARG A 275 -6.38 17.18 -2.99
CA ARG A 275 -6.82 18.03 -4.11
C ARG A 275 -7.55 17.23 -5.20
N LEU A 276 -6.98 16.11 -5.65
CA LEU A 276 -7.54 15.28 -6.72
C LEU A 276 -8.90 14.67 -6.35
N VAL A 277 -9.11 14.34 -5.07
CA VAL A 277 -10.39 13.79 -4.57
C VAL A 277 -11.53 14.82 -4.68
N LEU A 278 -11.24 16.13 -4.60
CA LEU A 278 -12.23 17.19 -4.84
C LEU A 278 -12.68 17.30 -6.31
N LEU A 279 -11.94 16.70 -7.24
CA LEU A 279 -12.24 16.69 -8.68
C LEU A 279 -13.09 15.47 -9.09
N ILE A 280 -13.63 14.71 -8.14
CA ILE A 280 -14.46 13.50 -8.37
C ILE A 280 -15.88 13.76 -7.86
N PRO A 281 -16.93 13.72 -8.71
CA PRO A 281 -18.30 13.97 -8.29
C PRO A 281 -18.78 12.99 -7.22
N LYS A 282 -19.58 13.46 -6.25
CA LYS A 282 -20.12 12.60 -5.16
C LYS A 282 -21.01 11.44 -5.63
N THR A 283 -21.50 11.50 -6.85
CA THR A 283 -22.35 10.50 -7.51
C THR A 283 -21.54 9.43 -8.26
N ASP A 284 -20.21 9.55 -8.29
CA ASP A 284 -19.33 8.69 -9.09
C ASP A 284 -18.89 7.42 -8.36
N VAL A 285 -18.76 6.31 -9.08
CA VAL A 285 -18.35 4.98 -8.54
C VAL A 285 -16.90 4.94 -8.03
N PHE A 286 -16.09 5.95 -8.32
CA PHE A 286 -14.74 6.13 -7.76
C PHE A 286 -14.72 7.03 -6.52
N TYR A 287 -15.77 7.83 -6.27
CA TYR A 287 -15.83 8.75 -5.12
C TYR A 287 -15.61 8.07 -3.76
N PRO A 288 -16.21 6.91 -3.43
CA PRO A 288 -15.98 6.26 -2.14
C PRO A 288 -14.50 5.86 -1.94
N ARG A 289 -13.88 5.30 -2.99
CA ARG A 289 -12.48 4.85 -2.98
C ARG A 289 -11.51 6.03 -2.88
N ALA A 290 -11.83 7.15 -3.56
CA ALA A 290 -11.09 8.40 -3.47
C ALA A 290 -11.20 9.05 -2.07
N LYS A 291 -12.42 9.12 -1.51
CA LYS A 291 -12.67 9.65 -0.16
C LYS A 291 -11.96 8.86 0.94
N TYR A 292 -11.77 7.55 0.75
CA TYR A 292 -10.96 6.71 1.63
C TYR A 292 -9.47 7.10 1.59
N LEU A 293 -8.89 7.33 0.40
CA LEU A 293 -7.50 7.82 0.28
C LEU A 293 -7.31 9.22 0.91
N GLU A 294 -8.31 10.11 0.78
CA GLU A 294 -8.31 11.42 1.44
C GLU A 294 -8.30 11.27 2.97
N GLY A 295 -9.14 10.39 3.53
CA GLY A 295 -9.18 10.13 4.97
C GLY A 295 -7.89 9.52 5.52
N LEU A 296 -7.20 8.67 4.74
CA LEU A 296 -5.87 8.17 5.09
C LEU A 296 -4.80 9.27 5.03
N ALA A 297 -4.83 10.14 4.01
CA ALA A 297 -3.92 11.29 3.91
C ALA A 297 -4.10 12.24 5.11
N PHE A 298 -5.35 12.55 5.46
CA PHE A 298 -5.71 13.31 6.66
C PHE A 298 -5.22 12.62 7.95
N PHE A 299 -5.45 11.31 8.12
CA PHE A 299 -4.98 10.56 9.29
C PHE A 299 -3.46 10.64 9.45
N ARG A 300 -2.71 10.48 8.35
CA ARG A 300 -1.25 10.59 8.32
C ARG A 300 -0.75 12.00 8.68
N PHE A 301 -1.50 13.06 8.36
CA PHE A 301 -1.20 14.41 8.89
C PHE A 301 -1.54 14.54 10.38
N GLY A 302 -2.72 14.09 10.81
CA GLY A 302 -3.16 14.24 12.21
C GLY A 302 -2.37 13.41 13.22
N ASN A 303 -1.86 12.25 12.80
CA ASN A 303 -0.98 11.42 13.64
C ASN A 303 0.37 12.09 13.98
N LYS A 304 0.74 13.19 13.30
CA LYS A 304 1.88 14.06 13.69
C LYS A 304 1.66 14.72 15.07
N ALA A 305 0.41 14.85 15.54
CA ALA A 305 0.12 15.38 16.87
C ALA A 305 0.55 14.38 17.97
N ALA A 306 1.47 14.81 18.84
CA ALA A 306 2.17 13.92 19.78
C ALA A 306 1.33 13.40 20.96
N THR A 307 0.20 14.04 21.31
CA THR A 307 -0.63 13.63 22.45
C THR A 307 -2.05 13.31 22.02
N ALA A 308 -2.68 12.36 22.72
CA ALA A 308 -4.08 12.00 22.54
C ALA A 308 -5.05 13.18 22.72
N SER A 309 -4.70 14.18 23.53
CA SER A 309 -5.51 15.39 23.67
C SER A 309 -5.39 16.32 22.46
N ALA A 310 -4.18 16.53 21.93
CA ALA A 310 -3.97 17.35 20.74
C ALA A 310 -4.66 16.75 19.50
N ARG A 311 -4.63 15.42 19.35
CA ARG A 311 -5.33 14.69 18.27
C ARG A 311 -6.84 14.93 18.26
N ARG A 312 -7.49 15.10 19.43
CA ARG A 312 -8.94 15.36 19.52
C ARG A 312 -9.36 16.71 18.93
N THR A 313 -8.43 17.66 18.86
CA THR A 313 -8.66 19.03 18.39
C THR A 313 -7.95 19.35 17.07
N ASP A 314 -7.14 18.42 16.55
CA ASP A 314 -6.44 18.60 15.28
C ASP A 314 -7.40 18.45 14.09
N LEU A 315 -7.37 19.45 13.21
CA LEU A 315 -8.25 19.54 12.04
C LEU A 315 -8.06 18.37 11.06
N ASN A 316 -6.86 17.78 10.98
CA ASN A 316 -6.59 16.65 10.09
C ASN A 316 -7.16 15.35 10.68
N THR A 317 -7.10 15.16 11.99
CA THR A 317 -7.71 14.03 12.69
C THR A 317 -9.24 14.07 12.57
N LEU A 318 -9.84 15.26 12.69
CA LEU A 318 -11.27 15.46 12.41
C LEU A 318 -11.60 15.20 10.94
N GLY A 319 -10.81 15.74 10.00
CA GLY A 319 -10.96 15.50 8.55
C GLY A 319 -10.82 14.02 8.16
N ALA A 320 -10.00 13.24 8.86
CA ALA A 320 -9.90 11.80 8.69
C ALA A 320 -11.19 11.08 9.11
N ILE A 321 -11.70 11.41 10.31
CA ILE A 321 -12.94 10.86 10.85
C ILE A 321 -14.12 11.16 9.93
N ASP A 322 -14.27 12.41 9.49
CA ASP A 322 -15.41 12.80 8.66
C ASP A 322 -15.30 12.27 7.22
N SER A 323 -14.07 12.09 6.70
CA SER A 323 -13.85 11.39 5.43
C SER A 323 -14.23 9.91 5.52
N MET A 324 -13.86 9.22 6.60
CA MET A 324 -14.22 7.81 6.81
C MET A 324 -15.72 7.63 7.09
N LYS A 325 -16.36 8.56 7.82
CA LYS A 325 -17.83 8.60 7.95
C LYS A 325 -18.51 8.81 6.60
N GLU A 326 -17.98 9.68 5.73
CA GLU A 326 -18.52 9.90 4.38
C GLU A 326 -18.42 8.62 3.54
N VAL A 327 -17.28 7.89 3.60
CA VAL A 327 -17.14 6.55 2.99
C VAL A 327 -18.22 5.60 3.51
N VAL A 328 -18.39 5.46 4.83
CA VAL A 328 -19.44 4.61 5.43
C VAL A 328 -20.85 5.05 4.99
N ARG A 329 -21.10 6.36 4.83
CA ARG A 329 -22.40 6.89 4.41
C ARG A 329 -22.71 6.52 2.96
N VAL A 330 -21.76 6.70 2.03
CA VAL A 330 -22.02 6.44 0.59
C VAL A 330 -22.01 4.94 0.27
N THR A 331 -21.13 4.15 0.90
CA THR A 331 -21.05 2.68 0.71
C THR A 331 -22.19 1.89 1.36
N ARG A 332 -23.10 2.55 2.10
CA ARG A 332 -24.32 1.93 2.62
C ARG A 332 -25.48 1.96 1.61
N ASN A 333 -25.42 2.78 0.58
CA ASN A 333 -26.40 2.71 -0.50
C ASN A 333 -25.99 1.65 -1.52
N THR A 334 -26.88 0.70 -1.80
CA THR A 334 -26.70 -0.37 -2.79
C THR A 334 -27.60 -0.20 -4.02
N ALA A 335 -28.48 0.82 -4.04
CA ALA A 335 -29.41 1.03 -5.13
C ALA A 335 -28.69 1.36 -6.45
N GLY A 336 -28.94 0.57 -7.50
CA GLY A 336 -28.34 0.74 -8.82
C GLY A 336 -26.92 0.18 -8.98
N LEU A 337 -26.38 -0.52 -7.98
CA LEU A 337 -25.07 -1.18 -8.04
C LEU A 337 -25.20 -2.66 -8.41
N ASP A 338 -24.18 -3.21 -9.07
CA ASP A 338 -24.05 -4.66 -9.28
C ASP A 338 -23.46 -5.38 -8.04
N ALA A 339 -23.47 -6.72 -8.05
CA ALA A 339 -23.01 -7.53 -6.92
C ALA A 339 -21.50 -7.38 -6.61
N GLU A 340 -20.67 -7.10 -7.62
CA GLU A 340 -19.23 -6.88 -7.43
C GLU A 340 -18.98 -5.52 -6.77
N GLN A 341 -19.67 -4.47 -7.24
CA GLN A 341 -19.67 -3.14 -6.66
C GLN A 341 -20.19 -3.13 -5.21
N VAL A 342 -21.24 -3.90 -4.90
CA VAL A 342 -21.74 -4.07 -3.53
C VAL A 342 -20.70 -4.76 -2.64
N SER A 343 -20.03 -5.82 -3.12
CA SER A 343 -18.94 -6.48 -2.37
C SER A 343 -17.73 -5.56 -2.16
N ALA A 344 -17.35 -4.79 -3.18
CA ALA A 344 -16.27 -3.80 -3.09
C ALA A 344 -16.60 -2.69 -2.09
N ASN A 345 -17.84 -2.19 -2.09
CA ASN A 345 -18.31 -1.19 -1.13
C ASN A 345 -18.40 -1.75 0.30
N GLN A 346 -18.76 -3.02 0.50
CA GLN A 346 -18.71 -3.68 1.81
C GLN A 346 -17.28 -3.74 2.36
N LYS A 347 -16.33 -4.26 1.58
CA LYS A 347 -14.89 -4.31 1.95
C LYS A 347 -14.32 -2.93 2.26
N LEU A 348 -14.68 -1.91 1.46
CA LEU A 348 -14.27 -0.53 1.68
C LEU A 348 -14.88 0.08 2.96
N ARG A 349 -16.12 -0.29 3.28
CA ARG A 349 -16.83 0.13 4.50
C ARG A 349 -16.20 -0.49 5.76
N GLU A 350 -15.77 -1.74 5.70
CA GLU A 350 -14.99 -2.39 6.76
C GLU A 350 -13.65 -1.70 7.00
N LEU A 351 -12.90 -1.40 5.94
CA LEU A 351 -11.65 -0.65 6.02
C LEU A 351 -11.87 0.74 6.65
N ALA A 352 -12.96 1.42 6.32
CA ALA A 352 -13.34 2.68 6.95
C ALA A 352 -13.70 2.52 8.44
N PHE A 353 -14.36 1.41 8.84
CA PHE A 353 -14.60 1.10 10.25
C PHE A 353 -13.31 0.80 11.02
N MET A 354 -12.37 0.03 10.44
CA MET A 354 -11.04 -0.20 11.02
C MET A 354 -10.29 1.13 11.22
N GLN A 355 -10.29 2.01 10.20
CA GLN A 355 -9.61 3.30 10.30
C GLN A 355 -10.29 4.25 11.31
N LEU A 356 -11.62 4.23 11.44
CA LEU A 356 -12.33 4.95 12.51
C LEU A 356 -11.95 4.39 13.89
N GLY A 357 -11.91 3.07 14.04
CA GLY A 357 -11.46 2.40 15.26
C GLY A 357 -10.06 2.84 15.68
N ARG A 358 -9.08 2.72 14.77
CA ARG A 358 -7.69 3.18 14.92
C ARG A 358 -7.59 4.66 15.29
N THR A 359 -8.36 5.52 14.62
CA THR A 359 -8.32 6.97 14.87
C THR A 359 -8.89 7.33 16.26
N HIS A 360 -10.00 6.70 16.68
CA HIS A 360 -10.52 6.88 18.03
C HIS A 360 -9.61 6.28 19.11
N TYR A 361 -8.98 5.13 18.87
CA TYR A 361 -7.99 4.55 19.78
C TYR A 361 -6.75 5.45 19.94
N GLY A 362 -6.25 6.04 18.84
CA GLY A 362 -5.16 7.02 18.84
C GLY A 362 -5.46 8.33 19.60
N MET A 363 -6.75 8.64 19.82
CA MET A 363 -7.24 9.74 20.68
C MET A 363 -7.53 9.29 22.13
N GLN A 364 -7.22 8.03 22.48
CA GLN A 364 -7.61 7.34 23.74
C GLN A 364 -9.14 7.27 23.96
N GLN A 365 -9.93 7.43 22.91
CA GLN A 365 -11.40 7.35 22.92
C GLN A 365 -11.87 5.89 22.78
N ASN A 366 -11.36 5.01 23.63
CA ASN A 366 -11.43 3.55 23.48
C ASN A 366 -12.86 3.00 23.32
N ARG A 367 -13.88 3.64 23.92
CA ARG A 367 -15.30 3.28 23.74
C ARG A 367 -15.80 3.48 22.30
N TYR A 368 -15.40 4.59 21.67
CA TYR A 368 -15.72 4.85 20.27
C TYR A 368 -14.91 3.93 19.35
N ALA A 369 -13.67 3.59 19.72
CA ALA A 369 -12.89 2.59 19.00
C ALA A 369 -13.60 1.21 18.98
N LEU A 370 -14.01 0.71 20.15
CA LEU A 370 -14.81 -0.51 20.30
C LEU A 370 -16.11 -0.47 19.49
N PHE A 371 -16.83 0.66 19.51
CA PHE A 371 -18.06 0.81 18.72
C PHE A 371 -17.82 0.58 17.22
N TYR A 372 -16.71 1.07 16.65
CA TYR A 372 -16.39 0.89 15.23
C TYR A 372 -15.77 -0.46 14.89
N PHE A 373 -14.90 -1.02 15.76
CA PHE A 373 -14.40 -2.39 15.58
C PHE A 373 -15.56 -3.40 15.55
N ASN A 374 -16.56 -3.21 16.42
CA ASN A 374 -17.79 -4.00 16.46
C ASN A 374 -18.77 -3.69 15.30
N LYS A 375 -18.35 -2.96 14.25
CA LYS A 375 -19.06 -2.86 12.95
C LYS A 375 -18.39 -3.64 11.82
N VAL A 376 -17.22 -4.25 12.06
CA VAL A 376 -16.63 -5.20 11.12
C VAL A 376 -17.38 -6.52 11.25
N GLU A 377 -18.00 -6.95 10.16
CA GLU A 377 -18.85 -8.14 10.10
C GLU A 377 -17.99 -9.42 10.25
N ARG A 378 -18.61 -10.52 10.70
CA ARG A 378 -17.89 -11.77 10.97
C ARG A 378 -17.56 -12.53 9.69
N GLY A 379 -16.36 -13.11 9.64
CA GLY A 379 -15.87 -13.89 8.49
C GLY A 379 -15.33 -13.05 7.32
N THR A 380 -15.28 -11.73 7.46
CA THR A 380 -14.64 -10.85 6.46
C THR A 380 -13.12 -10.77 6.66
N THR A 381 -12.41 -10.22 5.68
CA THR A 381 -10.93 -10.08 5.68
C THR A 381 -10.39 -9.11 6.72
N GLN A 382 -11.24 -8.40 7.47
CA GLN A 382 -10.85 -7.45 8.52
C GLN A 382 -11.28 -7.89 9.92
N TRP A 383 -12.06 -8.97 10.03
CA TRP A 383 -12.70 -9.38 11.27
C TRP A 383 -11.72 -9.77 12.38
N LEU A 384 -10.67 -10.55 12.06
CA LEU A 384 -9.67 -10.98 13.05
C LEU A 384 -8.77 -9.83 13.51
N GLU A 385 -8.40 -8.94 12.60
CA GLU A 385 -7.62 -7.72 12.90
C GLU A 385 -8.45 -6.75 13.78
N SER A 386 -9.75 -6.60 13.49
CA SER A 386 -10.71 -5.88 14.33
C SER A 386 -10.85 -6.50 15.73
N MET A 387 -10.90 -7.83 15.81
CA MET A 387 -10.97 -8.57 17.07
C MET A 387 -9.70 -8.42 17.91
N PHE A 388 -8.54 -8.36 17.27
CA PHE A 388 -7.25 -8.09 17.90
C PHE A 388 -7.17 -6.64 18.43
N GLU A 389 -7.48 -5.64 17.61
CA GLU A 389 -7.43 -4.23 18.06
C GLU A 389 -8.51 -3.89 19.11
N SER A 390 -9.70 -4.48 19.01
CA SER A 390 -10.71 -4.39 20.08
C SER A 390 -10.27 -5.08 21.36
N SER A 391 -9.41 -6.12 21.34
CA SER A 391 -8.82 -6.68 22.55
C SER A 391 -7.98 -5.65 23.31
N TRP A 392 -7.16 -4.88 22.60
CA TRP A 392 -6.39 -3.76 23.15
C TRP A 392 -7.28 -2.63 23.68
N ALA A 393 -8.34 -2.27 22.97
CA ALA A 393 -9.29 -1.25 23.42
C ALA A 393 -10.10 -1.71 24.66
N ASN A 394 -10.50 -2.99 24.72
CA ASN A 394 -11.13 -3.61 25.89
C ASN A 394 -10.18 -3.61 27.10
N TYR A 395 -8.91 -3.99 26.92
CA TYR A 395 -7.88 -3.90 27.95
C TYR A 395 -7.72 -2.48 28.51
N ARG A 396 -7.66 -1.44 27.65
CA ARG A 396 -7.59 -0.03 28.10
C ARG A 396 -8.88 0.46 28.80
N VAL A 397 -10.03 -0.19 28.63
CA VAL A 397 -11.29 0.12 29.36
C VAL A 397 -11.46 -0.75 30.61
N GLY A 398 -10.61 -1.76 30.82
CA GLY A 398 -10.67 -2.70 31.95
C GLY A 398 -11.65 -3.86 31.74
N GLN A 399 -12.08 -4.14 30.50
CA GLN A 399 -12.95 -5.26 30.14
C GLN A 399 -12.09 -6.49 29.81
N TYR A 400 -11.42 -7.01 30.83
CA TYR A 400 -10.44 -8.10 30.68
C TYR A 400 -11.09 -9.41 30.22
N GLU A 401 -12.30 -9.70 30.67
CA GLU A 401 -13.10 -10.88 30.33
C GLU A 401 -13.41 -10.93 28.82
N GLN A 402 -13.75 -9.78 28.23
CA GLN A 402 -13.98 -9.65 26.79
C GLN A 402 -12.66 -9.71 26.00
N ALA A 403 -11.62 -9.01 26.47
CA ALA A 403 -10.31 -9.05 25.82
C ALA A 403 -9.76 -10.50 25.76
N LEU A 404 -9.88 -11.26 26.85
CA LEU A 404 -9.48 -12.68 26.87
C LEU A 404 -10.35 -13.56 25.97
N GLY A 405 -11.65 -13.30 25.85
CA GLY A 405 -12.55 -14.02 24.94
C GLY A 405 -12.22 -13.81 23.46
N ASN A 406 -11.95 -12.56 23.07
CA ASN A 406 -11.40 -12.22 21.75
C ASN A 406 -10.07 -12.96 21.50
N LEU A 407 -9.13 -12.93 22.46
CA LEU A 407 -7.82 -13.57 22.35
C LEU A 407 -7.91 -15.11 22.31
N ILE A 408 -8.92 -15.73 22.94
CA ILE A 408 -9.21 -17.16 22.79
C ILE A 408 -9.63 -17.47 21.36
N THR A 409 -10.54 -16.69 20.78
CA THR A 409 -10.96 -16.85 19.38
C THR A 409 -9.76 -16.78 18.43
N LEU A 410 -8.85 -15.82 18.62
CA LEU A 410 -7.63 -15.69 17.81
C LEU A 410 -6.66 -16.88 17.97
N SER A 411 -6.66 -17.57 19.11
CA SER A 411 -5.87 -18.80 19.31
C SER A 411 -6.51 -20.09 18.78
N SER A 412 -7.64 -20.00 18.07
CA SER A 412 -8.38 -21.18 17.59
C SER A 412 -7.64 -21.99 16.51
N PRO A 413 -7.78 -23.34 16.50
CA PRO A 413 -7.29 -24.21 15.43
C PRO A 413 -7.70 -23.81 14.00
N PHE A 414 -8.79 -23.05 13.85
CA PHE A 414 -9.27 -22.50 12.57
C PHE A 414 -8.39 -21.35 12.04
N PHE A 415 -7.60 -20.69 12.89
CA PHE A 415 -6.77 -19.52 12.55
C PHE A 415 -5.26 -19.77 12.77
N ARG A 416 -4.82 -21.03 12.76
CA ARG A 416 -3.39 -21.42 12.88
C ARG A 416 -2.48 -20.86 11.79
N GLU A 417 -3.07 -20.29 10.73
CA GLU A 417 -2.37 -19.70 9.60
C GLU A 417 -2.16 -18.18 9.77
N GLU A 418 -2.88 -17.57 10.72
CA GLU A 418 -2.89 -16.13 11.00
C GLU A 418 -1.79 -15.73 11.98
N TYR A 419 -1.29 -14.50 11.86
CA TYR A 419 -0.10 -14.04 12.60
C TYR A 419 -0.44 -12.91 13.58
N PHE A 420 -0.58 -13.26 14.87
CA PHE A 420 -0.83 -12.32 15.96
C PHE A 420 0.10 -12.56 17.17
N PRO A 421 1.45 -12.39 17.06
CA PRO A 421 2.38 -12.64 18.17
C PRO A 421 2.08 -11.79 19.42
N GLU A 422 1.68 -10.53 19.21
CA GLU A 422 1.34 -9.60 20.30
C GLU A 422 0.08 -10.04 21.08
N ALA A 423 -0.78 -10.89 20.53
CA ALA A 423 -1.93 -11.44 21.23
C ALA A 423 -1.53 -12.27 22.47
N MET A 424 -0.44 -13.03 22.38
CA MET A 424 0.07 -13.80 23.53
C MET A 424 0.68 -12.89 24.60
N ILE A 425 1.35 -11.80 24.19
CA ILE A 425 1.86 -10.79 25.12
C ILE A 425 0.71 -10.08 25.84
N LEU A 426 -0.32 -9.61 25.10
CA LEU A 426 -1.50 -9.01 25.70
C LEU A 426 -2.23 -9.98 26.66
N LYS A 427 -2.31 -11.27 26.31
CA LYS A 427 -2.85 -12.32 27.20
C LYS A 427 -2.03 -12.43 28.49
N ALA A 428 -0.71 -12.58 28.42
CA ALA A 428 0.16 -12.63 29.60
C ALA A 428 0.01 -11.40 30.50
N VAL A 429 -0.08 -10.21 29.90
CA VAL A 429 -0.29 -8.93 30.60
C VAL A 429 -1.61 -8.90 31.36
N ILE A 430 -2.72 -9.35 30.75
CA ILE A 430 -4.02 -9.40 31.43
C ILE A 430 -3.96 -10.34 32.64
N TYR A 431 -3.28 -11.49 32.55
CA TYR A 431 -3.09 -12.38 33.69
C TYR A 431 -2.17 -11.76 34.76
N TYR A 432 -1.08 -11.09 34.37
CA TYR A 432 -0.19 -10.37 35.30
C TYR A 432 -0.92 -9.26 36.08
N GLU A 433 -1.69 -8.39 35.40
CA GLU A 433 -2.49 -7.33 36.02
C GLU A 433 -3.56 -7.88 36.99
N ASN A 434 -4.02 -9.12 36.78
CA ASN A 434 -4.94 -9.81 37.70
C ASN A 434 -4.23 -10.64 38.78
N CYS A 435 -2.92 -10.44 38.97
CA CYS A 435 -2.03 -11.19 39.87
C CYS A 435 -2.04 -12.72 39.65
N ARG A 436 -2.27 -13.17 38.41
CA ARG A 436 -2.16 -14.59 38.00
C ARG A 436 -0.79 -14.85 37.39
N TYR A 437 0.21 -14.78 38.25
CA TYR A 437 1.64 -14.79 37.89
C TYR A 437 2.06 -16.10 37.23
N ARG A 438 1.68 -17.25 37.79
CA ARG A 438 2.00 -18.57 37.23
C ARG A 438 1.42 -18.74 35.82
N GLU A 439 0.17 -18.35 35.61
CA GLU A 439 -0.51 -18.39 34.31
C GLU A 439 0.14 -17.44 33.29
N SER A 440 0.50 -16.21 33.71
CA SER A 440 1.29 -15.27 32.90
C SER A 440 2.63 -15.90 32.47
N GLY A 441 3.35 -16.52 33.42
CA GLY A 441 4.63 -17.20 33.17
C GLY A 441 4.52 -18.36 32.18
N LEU A 442 3.43 -19.13 32.20
CA LEU A 442 3.17 -20.20 31.24
C LEU A 442 2.90 -19.64 29.83
N ILE A 443 2.07 -18.59 29.70
CA ILE A 443 1.80 -17.94 28.41
C ILE A 443 3.09 -17.38 27.79
N LEU A 444 4.01 -16.85 28.60
CA LEU A 444 5.31 -16.37 28.15
C LEU A 444 6.24 -17.51 27.69
N GLN A 445 6.20 -18.67 28.34
CA GLN A 445 6.94 -19.86 27.88
C GLN A 445 6.38 -20.41 26.55
N ASP A 446 5.05 -20.43 26.39
CA ASP A 446 4.42 -20.81 25.12
C ASP A 446 4.75 -19.80 24.00
N PHE A 447 4.83 -18.50 24.31
CA PHE A 447 5.25 -17.46 23.37
C PHE A 447 6.71 -17.65 22.94
N GLU A 448 7.64 -17.82 23.90
CA GLU A 448 9.06 -18.10 23.63
C GLU A 448 9.21 -19.34 22.75
N ARG A 449 8.56 -20.46 23.09
CA ARG A 449 8.59 -21.71 22.30
C ARG A 449 8.05 -21.52 20.88
N THR A 450 7.09 -20.62 20.67
CA THR A 450 6.41 -20.44 19.37
C THR A 450 7.13 -19.46 18.44
N TYR A 451 7.71 -18.38 18.99
CA TYR A 451 8.21 -17.24 18.22
C TYR A 451 9.73 -17.03 18.30
N LEU A 452 10.44 -17.58 19.29
CA LEU A 452 11.91 -17.48 19.32
C LEU A 452 12.56 -18.16 18.09
N PRO A 453 12.16 -19.38 17.65
CA PRO A 453 12.70 -19.97 16.42
C PRO A 453 12.40 -19.17 15.15
N VAL A 454 11.30 -18.40 15.15
CA VAL A 454 10.94 -17.49 14.04
C VAL A 454 11.82 -16.24 14.05
N HIS A 455 12.04 -15.64 15.23
CA HIS A 455 12.99 -14.54 15.42
C HIS A 455 14.41 -14.94 14.98
N ASP A 456 14.91 -16.09 15.41
CA ASP A 456 16.28 -16.52 15.15
C ASP A 456 16.50 -16.83 13.65
N GLN A 457 15.50 -17.44 12.98
CA GLN A 457 15.54 -17.66 11.53
C GLN A 457 15.40 -16.34 10.74
N LEU A 458 14.57 -15.40 11.19
CA LEU A 458 14.51 -14.05 10.59
C LEU A 458 15.85 -13.31 10.74
N GLU A 459 16.47 -13.39 11.92
CA GLU A 459 17.78 -12.78 12.18
C GLU A 459 18.87 -13.40 11.28
N LEU A 460 18.84 -14.72 11.07
CA LEU A 460 19.74 -15.42 10.16
C LEU A 460 19.54 -14.99 8.69
N ILE A 461 18.30 -14.70 8.26
CA ILE A 461 18.01 -14.23 6.90
C ILE A 461 18.50 -12.78 6.72
N THR A 462 18.17 -11.87 7.65
CA THR A 462 18.56 -10.45 7.53
C THR A 462 20.08 -10.25 7.70
N LYS A 463 20.74 -11.03 8.58
CA LYS A 463 22.21 -10.97 8.78
C LYS A 463 23.02 -11.31 7.54
N LYS A 464 22.47 -12.07 6.58
CA LYS A 464 23.16 -12.40 5.31
C LYS A 464 23.30 -11.19 4.38
N GLN A 465 22.60 -10.08 4.66
CA GLN A 465 22.56 -8.87 3.83
C GLN A 465 22.23 -9.14 2.35
N LEU A 466 21.38 -10.16 2.10
CA LEU A 466 20.90 -10.55 0.76
C LEU A 466 20.54 -9.33 -0.10
N ASP A 467 20.82 -9.41 -1.40
CA ASP A 467 20.34 -8.40 -2.34
C ASP A 467 18.80 -8.46 -2.48
N ALA A 468 18.22 -7.53 -3.24
CA ALA A 468 16.78 -7.48 -3.41
C ALA A 468 16.24 -8.75 -4.14
N ALA A 469 16.87 -9.16 -5.24
CA ALA A 469 16.43 -10.32 -6.01
C ALA A 469 16.58 -11.63 -5.22
N GLU A 470 17.66 -11.78 -4.46
CA GLU A 470 17.86 -12.89 -3.52
C GLU A 470 16.78 -12.89 -2.41
N SER A 471 16.45 -11.73 -1.86
CA SER A 471 15.43 -11.57 -0.81
C SER A 471 14.04 -11.98 -1.30
N TYR A 472 13.71 -11.71 -2.58
CA TYR A 472 12.50 -12.24 -3.22
C TYR A 472 12.62 -13.73 -3.56
N GLY A 473 13.80 -14.18 -4.02
CA GLY A 473 14.08 -15.58 -4.35
C GLY A 473 13.75 -16.54 -3.20
N VAL A 474 14.13 -16.20 -1.96
CA VAL A 474 13.77 -16.97 -0.75
C VAL A 474 12.25 -17.12 -0.59
N LEU A 475 11.46 -16.10 -0.93
CA LEU A 475 9.99 -16.20 -0.88
C LEU A 475 9.45 -17.05 -2.03
N ALA A 476 9.98 -16.89 -3.24
CA ALA A 476 9.58 -17.63 -4.43
C ALA A 476 9.88 -19.13 -4.32
N ASP A 477 11.04 -19.51 -3.76
CA ASP A 477 11.40 -20.92 -3.52
C ASP A 477 10.43 -21.59 -2.54
N VAL A 478 10.02 -20.89 -1.48
CA VAL A 478 9.03 -21.41 -0.52
C VAL A 478 7.63 -21.50 -1.14
N GLN A 479 7.23 -20.53 -1.98
CA GLN A 479 6.00 -20.63 -2.78
C GLN A 479 6.02 -21.85 -3.71
N LYS A 480 7.15 -22.08 -4.39
CA LYS A 480 7.33 -23.23 -5.29
C LYS A 480 7.27 -24.56 -4.54
N LYS A 481 8.02 -24.73 -3.44
CA LYS A 481 7.94 -25.92 -2.57
C LYS A 481 6.52 -26.20 -2.08
N ASN A 482 5.77 -25.14 -1.72
CA ASN A 482 4.37 -25.23 -1.31
C ASN A 482 3.44 -25.71 -2.44
N LYS A 483 3.66 -25.23 -3.68
CA LYS A 483 2.90 -25.66 -4.87
C LYS A 483 3.23 -27.09 -5.28
N ASP A 484 4.50 -27.48 -5.18
CA ASP A 484 5.01 -28.80 -5.58
C ASP A 484 4.72 -29.90 -4.54
N GLY A 485 4.10 -29.57 -3.40
CA GLY A 485 3.63 -30.53 -2.39
C GLY A 485 4.73 -31.29 -1.63
N GLN A 486 5.96 -30.76 -1.64
CA GLN A 486 7.15 -31.45 -1.12
C GLN A 486 7.11 -31.65 0.41
N GLU A 487 7.78 -32.70 0.92
CA GLU A 487 7.89 -32.93 2.36
C GLU A 487 8.62 -31.78 3.06
N LYS A 488 7.98 -31.19 4.08
CA LYS A 488 8.48 -30.01 4.78
C LYS A 488 9.25 -30.38 6.03
N GLY A 489 10.57 -30.16 6.01
CA GLY A 489 11.42 -30.19 7.20
C GLY A 489 11.05 -29.09 8.20
N GLU A 490 11.69 -29.10 9.37
CA GLU A 490 11.43 -28.09 10.41
C GLU A 490 11.72 -26.67 9.91
N THR A 491 12.86 -26.48 9.24
CA THR A 491 13.24 -25.21 8.61
C THR A 491 12.24 -24.74 7.56
N ASP A 492 11.71 -25.65 6.72
CA ASP A 492 10.72 -25.30 5.70
C ASP A 492 9.39 -24.82 6.33
N ARG A 493 9.00 -25.38 7.47
CA ARG A 493 7.80 -24.95 8.22
C ARG A 493 8.00 -23.56 8.85
N ILE A 494 9.21 -23.23 9.30
CA ILE A 494 9.55 -21.89 9.79
C ILE A 494 9.60 -20.90 8.61
N LEU A 495 10.20 -21.29 7.48
CA LEU A 495 10.23 -20.47 6.26
C LEU A 495 8.83 -20.24 5.68
N GLU A 496 7.92 -21.21 5.77
CA GLU A 496 6.51 -21.04 5.39
C GLU A 496 5.79 -20.02 6.28
N ARG A 497 6.04 -20.03 7.60
CA ARG A 497 5.54 -18.97 8.51
C ARG A 497 6.09 -17.60 8.12
N ILE A 498 7.38 -17.52 7.78
CA ILE A 498 8.05 -16.28 7.35
C ILE A 498 7.52 -15.79 5.99
N LEU A 499 7.19 -16.69 5.05
CA LEU A 499 6.53 -16.35 3.78
C LEU A 499 5.12 -15.78 4.02
N ARG A 500 4.31 -16.46 4.84
CA ARG A 500 2.96 -16.01 5.19
C ARG A 500 3.00 -14.65 5.88
N LEU A 501 3.93 -14.47 6.81
CA LEU A 501 4.26 -13.21 7.46
C LEU A 501 4.62 -12.11 6.44
N ALA A 502 5.49 -12.39 5.48
CA ALA A 502 5.83 -11.44 4.43
C ALA A 502 4.59 -11.01 3.63
N LEU A 503 3.79 -11.98 3.18
CA LEU A 503 2.57 -11.78 2.39
C LEU A 503 1.36 -11.23 3.19
N THR A 504 1.50 -10.92 4.49
CA THR A 504 0.53 -10.07 5.20
C THR A 504 0.49 -8.66 4.62
N ASP A 505 1.60 -8.18 4.05
CA ASP A 505 1.62 -6.91 3.33
C ASP A 505 0.90 -7.00 2.00
N GLN A 506 -0.10 -6.13 1.84
CA GLN A 506 -0.89 -6.06 0.63
C GLN A 506 -0.14 -5.44 -0.55
N ASP A 507 0.94 -4.69 -0.34
CA ASP A 507 1.71 -4.10 -1.45
C ASP A 507 2.81 -5.05 -1.96
N LEU A 508 3.55 -5.74 -1.07
CA LEU A 508 4.37 -6.91 -1.44
C LEU A 508 3.52 -7.99 -2.11
N LYS A 509 2.37 -8.36 -1.53
CA LYS A 509 1.47 -9.36 -2.11
C LYS A 509 1.00 -8.98 -3.52
N LYS A 510 0.52 -7.75 -3.74
CA LYS A 510 0.14 -7.30 -5.10
C LYS A 510 1.32 -7.26 -6.07
N THR A 511 2.52 -6.94 -5.60
CA THR A 511 3.73 -6.96 -6.43
C THR A 511 4.10 -8.39 -6.81
N ASN A 512 4.02 -9.34 -5.87
CA ASN A 512 4.14 -10.78 -6.10
C ASN A 512 3.08 -11.30 -7.09
N ASP A 513 1.82 -10.91 -6.91
CA ASP A 513 0.71 -11.26 -7.81
C ASP A 513 0.95 -10.72 -9.25
N SER A 514 1.62 -9.58 -9.38
CA SER A 514 2.05 -8.98 -10.66
C SER A 514 3.20 -9.76 -11.30
N ILE A 515 4.17 -10.23 -10.51
CA ILE A 515 5.25 -11.09 -11.01
C ILE A 515 4.67 -12.42 -11.51
N LEU A 516 3.79 -13.07 -10.74
CA LEU A 516 3.12 -14.31 -11.14
C LEU A 516 2.15 -14.14 -12.32
N GLU A 517 1.61 -12.94 -12.53
CA GLU A 517 0.83 -12.61 -13.73
C GLU A 517 1.71 -12.46 -14.97
N LEU A 518 2.84 -11.75 -14.84
CA LEU A 518 3.81 -11.56 -15.91
C LEU A 518 4.51 -12.87 -16.29
N GLU A 519 4.87 -13.70 -15.31
CA GLU A 519 5.40 -15.06 -15.56
C GLU A 519 4.37 -15.93 -16.29
N GLY A 520 3.09 -15.85 -15.91
CA GLY A 520 2.01 -16.49 -16.67
C GLY A 520 1.88 -15.95 -18.10
N GLU A 521 2.09 -14.64 -18.31
CA GLU A 521 2.14 -14.06 -19.66
C GLU A 521 3.34 -14.59 -20.47
N MET A 522 4.50 -14.79 -19.84
CA MET A 522 5.67 -15.40 -20.47
C MET A 522 5.43 -16.87 -20.84
N ASP A 523 4.82 -17.66 -19.95
CA ASP A 523 4.47 -19.07 -20.20
C ASP A 523 3.44 -19.19 -21.34
N LEU A 524 2.46 -18.28 -21.43
CA LEU A 524 1.45 -18.24 -22.50
C LEU A 524 2.03 -18.09 -23.91
N PHE A 525 3.28 -17.61 -24.09
CA PHE A 525 3.96 -17.62 -25.39
C PHE A 525 4.40 -19.03 -25.81
N SER A 526 4.72 -19.90 -24.85
CA SER A 526 5.12 -21.28 -25.13
C SER A 526 3.96 -22.17 -25.60
N GLU A 527 2.74 -21.79 -25.23
CA GLU A 527 1.48 -22.44 -25.63
C GLU A 527 0.93 -21.98 -26.99
N LYS A 528 1.55 -20.98 -27.65
CA LYS A 528 1.13 -20.51 -28.98
C LYS A 528 1.70 -21.39 -30.08
N GLY A 529 1.03 -21.43 -31.22
CA GLY A 529 1.50 -22.12 -32.42
C GLY A 529 2.86 -21.62 -32.88
N ASP A 530 3.64 -22.52 -33.48
CA ASP A 530 5.08 -22.34 -33.73
C ASP A 530 5.42 -21.05 -34.51
N THR A 531 4.58 -20.66 -35.48
CA THR A 531 4.73 -19.42 -36.25
C THR A 531 4.81 -18.18 -35.36
N PHE A 532 3.91 -18.06 -34.38
CA PHE A 532 3.92 -16.96 -33.42
C PHE A 532 5.01 -17.15 -32.37
N ARG A 533 5.15 -18.37 -31.83
CA ARG A 533 6.10 -18.73 -30.75
C ARG A 533 7.56 -18.45 -31.12
N TYR A 534 7.97 -18.72 -32.35
CA TYR A 534 9.35 -18.53 -32.80
C TYR A 534 9.60 -17.19 -33.55
N SER A 535 8.57 -16.34 -33.67
CA SER A 535 8.67 -15.04 -34.34
C SER A 535 9.60 -14.04 -33.64
N GLU A 536 10.14 -13.08 -34.40
CA GLU A 536 10.92 -11.96 -33.85
C GLU A 536 10.07 -11.07 -32.92
N LEU A 537 8.76 -10.98 -33.16
CA LEU A 537 7.82 -10.32 -32.25
C LEU A 537 7.85 -10.95 -30.86
N THR A 538 7.68 -12.27 -30.77
CA THR A 538 7.71 -13.00 -29.50
C THR A 538 9.07 -12.87 -28.80
N LYS A 539 10.18 -12.90 -29.55
CA LYS A 539 11.52 -12.66 -28.99
C LYS A 539 11.65 -11.27 -28.37
N GLN A 540 11.20 -10.22 -29.08
CA GLN A 540 11.27 -8.84 -28.57
C GLN A 540 10.30 -8.59 -27.40
N LEU A 541 9.11 -9.20 -27.40
CA LEU A 541 8.17 -9.11 -26.28
C LEU A 541 8.70 -9.83 -25.04
N LEU A 542 9.19 -11.06 -25.17
CA LEU A 542 9.78 -11.81 -24.06
C LEU A 542 10.99 -11.08 -23.44
N GLU A 543 11.82 -10.40 -24.23
CA GLU A 543 12.92 -9.58 -23.69
C GLU A 543 12.39 -8.36 -22.93
N GLY A 544 11.36 -7.69 -23.43
CA GLY A 544 10.67 -6.61 -22.71
C GLY A 544 10.05 -7.08 -21.39
N LEU A 545 9.43 -8.27 -21.37
CA LEU A 545 8.86 -8.88 -20.18
C LEU A 545 9.93 -9.28 -19.17
N LYS A 546 11.09 -9.82 -19.60
CA LYS A 546 12.23 -10.10 -18.69
C LYS A 546 12.67 -8.84 -17.94
N VAL A 547 12.80 -7.70 -18.63
CA VAL A 547 13.21 -6.42 -18.02
C VAL A 547 12.16 -5.91 -17.02
N GLN A 548 10.88 -6.02 -17.35
CA GLN A 548 9.81 -5.72 -16.39
C GLN A 548 9.82 -6.67 -15.18
N ARG A 549 10.09 -7.96 -15.40
CA ARG A 549 10.21 -8.98 -14.36
C ARG A 549 11.35 -8.70 -13.39
N THR A 550 12.55 -8.35 -13.87
CA THR A 550 13.67 -7.98 -12.98
C THR A 550 13.36 -6.73 -12.17
N ALA A 551 12.77 -5.70 -12.77
CA ALA A 551 12.37 -4.49 -12.03
C ALA A 551 11.29 -4.76 -10.96
N LEU A 552 10.32 -5.66 -11.25
CA LEU A 552 9.33 -6.09 -10.25
C LEU A 552 9.95 -6.96 -9.15
N ILE A 553 10.89 -7.84 -9.47
CA ILE A 553 11.62 -8.68 -8.50
C ILE A 553 12.50 -7.83 -7.58
N GLU A 554 13.22 -6.84 -8.11
CA GLU A 554 14.00 -5.89 -7.31
C GLU A 554 13.09 -5.10 -6.35
N LYS A 555 11.94 -4.64 -6.84
CA LYS A 555 10.92 -3.94 -6.05
C LYS A 555 10.31 -4.82 -4.95
N ALA A 556 9.88 -6.04 -5.29
CA ALA A 556 9.36 -7.01 -4.33
C ALA A 556 10.45 -7.45 -3.32
N GLY A 557 11.70 -7.49 -3.75
CA GLY A 557 12.87 -7.75 -2.93
C GLY A 557 13.13 -6.70 -1.86
N MET A 558 13.14 -5.42 -2.25
CA MET A 558 13.25 -4.30 -1.30
C MET A 558 12.08 -4.28 -0.30
N MET A 559 10.86 -4.54 -0.76
CA MET A 559 9.70 -4.73 0.11
C MET A 559 9.91 -5.89 1.08
N ALA A 560 10.20 -7.11 0.58
CA ALA A 560 10.42 -8.30 1.39
C ALA A 560 11.48 -8.08 2.47
N LYS A 561 12.64 -7.51 2.10
CA LYS A 561 13.71 -7.16 3.04
C LYS A 561 13.22 -6.23 4.15
N GLY A 562 12.56 -5.12 3.79
CA GLY A 562 11.98 -4.19 4.77
C GLY A 562 10.90 -4.81 5.67
N LYS A 563 10.12 -5.77 5.17
CA LYS A 563 9.15 -6.55 5.97
C LYS A 563 9.87 -7.38 7.03
N LEU A 564 10.85 -8.16 6.61
CA LEU A 564 11.60 -9.09 7.46
C LEU A 564 12.41 -8.33 8.52
N GLU A 565 13.01 -7.19 8.18
CA GLU A 565 13.69 -6.29 9.12
C GLU A 565 12.72 -5.64 10.12
N THR A 566 11.54 -5.20 9.66
CA THR A 566 10.49 -4.63 10.53
C THR A 566 9.95 -5.68 11.51
N GLU A 567 9.65 -6.88 11.04
CA GLU A 567 9.12 -7.97 11.88
C GLU A 567 10.15 -8.56 12.83
N LEU A 568 11.42 -8.64 12.42
CA LEU A 568 12.52 -8.98 13.31
C LEU A 568 12.63 -7.96 14.47
N SER A 569 12.52 -6.65 14.15
CA SER A 569 12.49 -5.59 15.15
C SER A 569 11.27 -5.71 16.09
N ALA A 570 10.09 -5.95 15.52
CA ALA A 570 8.85 -6.14 16.29
C ALA A 570 8.89 -7.38 17.20
N LEU A 571 9.30 -8.55 16.69
CA LEU A 571 9.47 -9.76 17.49
C LEU A 571 10.53 -9.59 18.57
N LYS A 572 11.65 -8.92 18.27
CA LYS A 572 12.68 -8.58 19.27
C LYS A 572 12.14 -7.67 20.37
N GLN A 573 11.29 -6.70 20.04
CA GLN A 573 10.57 -5.86 21.01
C GLN A 573 9.55 -6.69 21.83
N LEU A 574 8.80 -7.60 21.21
CA LEU A 574 7.84 -8.47 21.90
C LEU A 574 8.54 -9.48 22.83
N LEU A 575 9.69 -10.04 22.42
CA LEU A 575 10.56 -10.88 23.26
C LEU A 575 11.13 -10.09 24.44
N ALA A 576 11.61 -8.86 24.23
CA ALA A 576 12.09 -7.99 25.31
C ALA A 576 10.95 -7.60 26.28
N ASN A 577 9.75 -7.31 25.77
CA ASN A 577 8.55 -7.07 26.58
C ASN A 577 8.15 -8.33 27.38
N GLY A 578 8.15 -9.50 26.73
CA GLY A 578 7.87 -10.78 27.37
C GLY A 578 8.84 -11.08 28.51
N LEU A 579 10.14 -10.91 28.27
CA LEU A 579 11.19 -11.05 29.29
C LEU A 579 11.03 -10.06 30.45
N ARG A 580 10.64 -8.81 30.16
CA ARG A 580 10.31 -7.82 31.22
C ARG A 580 9.13 -8.28 32.07
N ILE A 581 8.03 -8.71 31.44
CA ILE A 581 6.85 -9.22 32.15
C ILE A 581 7.24 -10.47 32.96
N LYS A 582 8.11 -11.34 32.44
CA LYS A 582 8.65 -12.53 33.13
C LYS A 582 9.41 -12.14 34.41
N PHE A 583 10.29 -11.13 34.35
CA PHE A 583 11.02 -10.64 35.53
C PHE A 583 10.09 -9.99 36.57
N GLU A 584 9.14 -9.16 36.16
CA GLU A 584 8.15 -8.56 37.08
C GLU A 584 7.26 -9.64 37.71
N THR A 585 6.79 -10.61 36.90
CA THR A 585 6.00 -11.77 37.32
C THR A 585 6.71 -12.59 38.40
N VAL A 586 7.96 -12.99 38.16
CA VAL A 586 8.78 -13.76 39.13
C VAL A 586 9.10 -12.92 40.38
N THR A 587 9.30 -11.61 40.23
CA THR A 587 9.53 -10.71 41.38
C THR A 587 8.29 -10.64 42.27
N LYS A 588 7.10 -10.48 41.68
CA LYS A 588 5.83 -10.42 42.42
C LYS A 588 5.42 -11.76 43.03
N GLU A 589 5.68 -12.86 42.34
CA GLU A 589 5.50 -14.22 42.87
C GLU A 589 6.42 -14.44 44.08
N LYS A 590 7.69 -14.04 44.00
CA LYS A 590 8.62 -14.08 45.14
C LYS A 590 8.17 -13.21 46.31
N GLU A 591 7.81 -11.94 46.06
CA GLU A 591 7.32 -11.03 47.09
C GLU A 591 6.12 -11.62 47.84
N PHE A 592 5.13 -12.16 47.09
CA PHE A 592 4.00 -12.85 47.70
C PHE A 592 4.41 -14.09 48.49
N LEU A 593 5.29 -14.95 47.97
CA LEU A 593 5.71 -16.17 48.69
C LEU A 593 6.40 -15.82 50.01
N GLU A 594 7.20 -14.75 50.04
CA GLU A 594 7.74 -14.23 51.30
C GLU A 594 6.64 -13.71 52.24
N GLU A 595 5.63 -13.00 51.75
CA GLU A 595 4.49 -12.54 52.57
C GLU A 595 3.63 -13.70 53.10
N GLN A 596 3.37 -14.72 52.27
CA GLN A 596 2.62 -15.92 52.65
C GLN A 596 3.36 -16.70 53.74
N LEU A 597 4.70 -16.82 53.64
CA LEU A 597 5.53 -17.44 54.68
C LEU A 597 5.50 -16.62 55.98
N LYS A 598 5.63 -15.28 55.91
CA LYS A 598 5.50 -14.37 57.08
C LYS A 598 4.12 -14.45 57.74
N ALA A 599 3.07 -14.73 56.95
CA ALA A 599 1.69 -14.88 57.40
C ALA A 599 1.26 -16.33 57.70
N GLY A 600 2.20 -17.25 57.92
CA GLY A 600 1.90 -18.62 58.36
C GLY A 600 1.12 -19.46 57.34
N GLY A 601 1.28 -19.18 56.04
CA GLY A 601 0.65 -19.93 54.95
C GLY A 601 -0.77 -19.50 54.56
N GLN A 602 -1.47 -18.72 55.40
CA GLN A 602 -2.93 -18.54 55.29
C GLN A 602 -3.40 -17.52 54.23
N VAL A 603 -2.49 -16.77 53.59
CA VAL A 603 -2.82 -15.76 52.58
C VAL A 603 -2.84 -16.39 51.18
N SER A 604 -3.75 -15.95 50.31
CA SER A 604 -3.83 -16.36 48.90
C SER A 604 -3.93 -15.14 47.98
N ILE A 605 -3.08 -15.06 46.95
CA ILE A 605 -3.05 -13.93 45.99
C ILE A 605 -4.43 -13.72 45.37
N VAL A 606 -4.94 -14.78 44.76
CA VAL A 606 -6.21 -14.80 44.04
C VAL A 606 -7.26 -15.25 45.04
N LYS A 607 -8.26 -14.39 45.26
CA LYS A 607 -9.43 -14.72 46.09
C LYS A 607 -10.07 -16.01 45.57
N LYS A 608 -10.46 -16.94 46.46
CA LYS A 608 -11.12 -18.20 46.04
C LYS A 608 -12.27 -17.91 45.07
N TYR A 609 -12.24 -18.58 43.92
CA TYR A 609 -13.11 -18.30 42.77
C TYR A 609 -14.57 -18.65 43.08
N ARG A 610 -15.32 -17.68 43.61
CA ARG A 610 -16.79 -17.69 43.61
C ARG A 610 -17.25 -17.21 42.23
N TYR A 611 -17.39 -18.15 41.31
CA TYR A 611 -18.07 -17.91 40.04
C TYR A 611 -19.57 -18.18 40.17
N SER A 612 -20.33 -17.54 39.30
CA SER A 612 -21.72 -17.88 39.02
C SER A 612 -21.72 -18.62 37.68
N VAL A 613 -22.52 -19.69 37.58
CA VAL A 613 -22.90 -20.28 36.28
C VAL A 613 -24.13 -19.58 35.69
N ALA A 614 -24.85 -18.77 36.48
CA ALA A 614 -25.88 -17.90 35.97
C ALA A 614 -25.22 -16.73 35.22
N VAL A 615 -25.52 -16.68 33.92
CA VAL A 615 -25.17 -15.65 32.93
C VAL A 615 -26.47 -15.00 32.44
N ALA A 616 -26.42 -14.12 31.44
CA ALA A 616 -27.63 -13.55 30.82
C ALA A 616 -28.32 -14.55 29.86
N ASP A 617 -29.58 -14.31 29.51
CA ASP A 617 -30.40 -15.19 28.67
C ASP A 617 -29.85 -15.40 27.24
N ASP A 618 -28.95 -14.51 26.79
CA ASP A 618 -28.23 -14.57 25.51
C ASP A 618 -26.84 -15.24 25.61
N GLN A 619 -26.50 -15.82 26.77
CA GLN A 619 -25.21 -16.43 27.06
C GLN A 619 -25.36 -17.85 27.62
N LEU A 620 -24.31 -18.67 27.45
CA LEU A 620 -24.19 -19.98 28.09
C LEU A 620 -22.87 -20.05 28.88
N TYR A 621 -22.94 -20.43 30.15
CA TYR A 621 -21.73 -20.80 30.89
C TYR A 621 -21.23 -22.15 30.38
N TRP A 622 -20.00 -22.19 29.84
CA TRP A 622 -19.39 -23.40 29.33
C TRP A 622 -18.01 -23.67 29.98
N PRO A 623 -17.76 -24.88 30.51
CA PRO A 623 -16.47 -25.26 31.09
C PRO A 623 -15.47 -25.61 29.97
N TYR A 624 -14.71 -24.61 29.51
CA TYR A 624 -13.75 -24.78 28.41
C TYR A 624 -12.60 -25.75 28.77
N GLU A 625 -12.46 -26.85 28.01
CA GLU A 625 -11.39 -27.85 28.17
C GLU A 625 -10.35 -27.80 27.04
N GLY A 626 -10.68 -27.19 25.89
CA GLY A 626 -9.79 -27.01 24.74
C GLY A 626 -10.49 -27.04 23.37
N GLU A 627 -11.78 -27.34 23.37
CA GLU A 627 -12.68 -27.37 22.23
C GLU A 627 -13.00 -25.98 21.67
N TYR A 628 -13.25 -25.92 20.36
CA TYR A 628 -13.64 -24.70 19.66
C TYR A 628 -14.84 -24.97 18.77
N TRP A 629 -15.96 -24.32 19.05
CA TRP A 629 -17.14 -24.37 18.19
C TRP A 629 -17.02 -23.30 17.11
N ARG A 630 -17.35 -23.65 15.86
CA ARG A 630 -17.13 -22.79 14.68
C ARG A 630 -18.05 -21.57 14.68
N ASP A 631 -19.25 -21.79 15.19
CA ASP A 631 -20.38 -20.89 15.43
C ASP A 631 -20.16 -19.95 16.63
N GLU A 632 -19.40 -20.33 17.65
CA GLU A 632 -19.04 -19.44 18.79
C GLU A 632 -17.72 -18.66 18.62
N LEU A 633 -17.08 -18.73 17.45
CA LEU A 633 -15.90 -17.91 17.17
C LEU A 633 -16.27 -16.42 17.21
N GLY A 634 -15.77 -15.70 18.22
CA GLY A 634 -16.00 -14.27 18.45
C GLY A 634 -17.14 -13.93 19.41
N THR A 635 -17.87 -14.91 19.95
CA THR A 635 -18.87 -14.70 21.02
C THR A 635 -18.29 -14.99 22.41
N TYR A 636 -17.22 -15.81 22.50
CA TYR A 636 -16.60 -16.18 23.77
C TYR A 636 -16.31 -14.98 24.68
N GLN A 637 -16.70 -15.11 25.95
CA GLN A 637 -16.33 -14.20 27.04
C GLN A 637 -15.69 -15.02 28.17
N TYR A 638 -14.49 -14.65 28.61
CA TYR A 638 -13.74 -15.44 29.58
C TYR A 638 -14.06 -15.02 31.01
N THR A 639 -14.75 -15.88 31.78
CA THR A 639 -15.08 -15.59 33.18
C THR A 639 -13.81 -15.61 34.05
N MET A 640 -13.48 -14.48 34.68
CA MET A 640 -12.26 -14.32 35.47
C MET A 640 -12.56 -14.02 36.95
N THR A 641 -11.88 -14.75 37.84
CA THR A 641 -11.71 -14.34 39.23
C THR A 641 -11.15 -12.92 39.30
N LYS A 642 -11.87 -11.98 39.93
CA LYS A 642 -11.37 -10.61 40.13
C LYS A 642 -10.03 -10.65 40.88
N GLY A 643 -8.98 -10.19 40.20
CA GLY A 643 -7.62 -10.18 40.72
C GLY A 643 -7.38 -9.09 41.77
N CYS A 644 -6.11 -8.78 41.96
CA CYS A 644 -5.65 -7.73 42.87
C CYS A 644 -5.97 -6.30 42.37
N VAL A 645 -5.80 -6.03 41.07
CA VAL A 645 -6.08 -4.71 40.48
C VAL A 645 -7.56 -4.60 40.12
N GLN A 646 -8.31 -3.84 40.91
CA GLN A 646 -9.58 -3.28 40.46
C GLN A 646 -9.32 -1.96 39.73
N ARG A 647 -9.29 -2.00 38.39
CA ARG A 647 -9.50 -0.76 37.61
C ARG A 647 -10.95 -0.34 37.80
N ASP A 648 -11.19 0.93 38.11
CA ASP A 648 -12.53 1.49 38.15
C ASP A 648 -13.13 1.43 36.73
N THR A 649 -14.04 0.49 36.50
CA THR A 649 -14.66 0.33 35.19
C THR A 649 -15.49 1.57 34.91
N ALA A 650 -15.19 2.25 33.79
CA ALA A 650 -15.89 3.48 33.38
C ALA A 650 -17.41 3.29 33.07
N ASN A 651 -17.97 2.11 33.36
CA ASN A 651 -19.39 1.79 33.27
C ASN A 651 -20.21 2.30 34.48
N ARG A 652 -19.59 2.61 35.63
CA ARG A 652 -20.31 3.05 36.84
C ARG A 652 -21.30 4.21 36.57
N ASN A 653 -20.92 5.16 35.72
CA ASN A 653 -21.72 6.37 35.46
C ASN A 653 -22.82 6.20 34.40
N VAL A 654 -22.97 5.02 33.76
CA VAL A 654 -24.05 4.79 32.79
C VAL A 654 -25.27 4.15 33.45
N GLN A 655 -25.07 3.10 34.25
CA GLN A 655 -26.17 2.41 34.93
C GLN A 655 -26.80 3.24 36.07
N GLN A 656 -26.06 4.17 36.68
CA GLN A 656 -26.65 5.12 37.64
C GLN A 656 -27.52 6.19 36.97
N ALA A 657 -27.25 6.56 35.70
CA ALA A 657 -28.07 7.53 34.97
C ALA A 657 -29.38 6.94 34.45
N SER A 658 -29.47 5.62 34.30
CA SER A 658 -30.69 4.89 33.92
C SER A 658 -31.52 4.41 35.11
N GLY A 659 -31.14 4.77 36.34
CA GLY A 659 -31.83 4.37 37.59
C GLY A 659 -32.54 5.52 38.31
N SER A 660 -32.67 6.69 37.68
CA SER A 660 -33.24 7.90 38.28
C SER A 660 -34.05 8.73 37.27
N ASN A 661 -35.20 8.18 36.86
CA ASN A 661 -36.38 8.86 36.33
C ASN A 661 -37.58 7.91 36.51
#